data_AF-A0A3D3SCI5-F1
#
_entry.id   AF-A0A3D3SCI5-F1
#
_cell.length_a   1.000
_cell.length_b   1.000
_cell.length_c   1.000
_cell.angle_alpha   90.00
_cell.angle_beta   90.00
_cell.angle_gamma   90.00
#
_symmetry.space_group_name_H-M   'P 1'
#
loop_
_entity.id
_entity.type
_entity.pdbx_description
1 polymer ?
#
loop_
_entity_poly.entity_id
_entity_poly.type
_entity_poly.pdbx_seq_one_letter_code
_entity_poly.pdbx_strand_id
1 'polypeptide(L)'
;MRSEGYQRIPSHSDLRYTEAMAAPLSPNRLRSARRGFNIFNFLNSFSFVFLSGSFLTLFAKRLGASNAVIGALNAIAYVTYFMMPIGKRLVRRKPIIWIFGWAWVARYTALLPILFAPLLAARGHSGAALGLLIAGATGFAFFRGVALIGNNPVVRFLASGGGDKPRSDRGEYMVSNSLINSLASMISGLLLALFLGEQAGPWSYALGIGFGIAVGYAGCIFLLRTPEPTDNEPGNTGSLLATTKEAIKEESFRRFIIIFMVLSLASGMGRSFLPVYAKEVFAQGDDAVMVYALIASIGSVVMGLISRLVVDRLGSKPLFIIFSAVGLLSFLPIAILPGGGSFIASSTVTALFLAFIHFVSNFGFAGEENTGQTYYFSLVPKEKILDLSVVYYIAYGLGGAVGSGLGGLILDGFIALGLNAANSYRVLYAILCLILAVALYSMQRLKRLGSRSVGQSLGVMFSPRDLKAFDLLARLDRSDTPVQEIKLIQELGHSASMLSQDELVEYLHSPRFEVRMEALLAFETMPRLSPAIIRTLIREAETHIFTTSYVAARILGKNGCAEAIPVLRKAMEGEDYMLQGTAMIALARIGDSDSIPLIESILMRTRNPRVKISAVFALELMQSKASLPALVSSLRRDDPPAFVSDEIIMAMASIMGIMKEFYPLYLSFIEDKDHGIALMGSTAKDIIVDRKTLEDWEEGTARLFDEKEADGKRIATFIVRTGDNPRTEVVLAEALVEPQLCYSGMKFLAAAYPLFVKHH
;
A
#
# COMPACT_ATOMS: atom_id res chain seq x y z
N MET A 1 -41.10 32.33 -36.13
CA MET A 1 -42.30 31.84 -35.42
C MET A 1 -42.05 30.39 -35.05
N ARG A 2 -41.48 30.11 -33.86
CA ARG A 2 -42.18 29.64 -32.64
C ARG A 2 -43.18 28.49 -32.89
N SER A 3 -42.81 27.28 -32.46
CA SER A 3 -43.73 26.35 -31.80
C SER A 3 -42.96 25.54 -30.76
N GLU A 4 -43.18 25.89 -29.50
CA GLU A 4 -42.65 25.26 -28.30
C GLU A 4 -43.20 23.83 -28.16
N GLY A 5 -42.31 22.84 -28.04
CA GLY A 5 -42.66 21.49 -27.64
C GLY A 5 -42.68 21.39 -26.12
N TYR A 6 -43.87 21.44 -25.54
CA TYR A 6 -44.14 21.25 -24.11
C TYR A 6 -43.52 19.92 -23.60
N GLN A 7 -42.48 20.01 -22.77
CA GLN A 7 -42.03 18.89 -21.95
C GLN A 7 -43.12 18.58 -20.92
N ARG A 8 -43.73 17.39 -21.01
CA ARG A 8 -44.62 16.86 -19.98
C ARG A 8 -43.83 16.74 -18.66
N ILE A 9 -44.26 17.50 -17.66
CA ILE A 9 -43.90 17.28 -16.26
C ILE A 9 -44.50 15.91 -15.88
N PRO A 10 -43.72 14.95 -15.36
CA PRO A 10 -44.25 13.65 -14.95
C PRO A 10 -45.28 13.82 -13.84
N SER A 11 -46.39 13.09 -13.94
CA SER A 11 -47.44 13.13 -12.93
C SER A 11 -46.94 12.47 -11.63
N HIS A 12 -47.49 12.87 -10.48
CA HIS A 12 -47.14 12.28 -9.16
C HIS A 12 -47.34 10.75 -9.07
N SER A 13 -47.98 10.12 -10.06
CA SER A 13 -48.11 8.65 -10.21
C SER A 13 -46.95 7.99 -10.96
N ASP A 14 -46.15 8.73 -11.74
CA ASP A 14 -45.00 8.19 -12.50
C ASP A 14 -43.72 8.07 -11.65
N LEU A 15 -43.73 8.58 -10.41
CA LEU A 15 -42.64 8.51 -9.43
C LEU A 15 -42.64 7.23 -8.57
N ARG A 16 -43.51 6.25 -8.87
CA ARG A 16 -43.59 4.98 -8.11
C ARG A 16 -42.86 3.80 -8.75
N TYR A 17 -42.27 3.97 -9.94
CA TYR A 17 -41.51 2.91 -10.63
C TYR A 17 -40.19 3.40 -11.23
N THR A 18 -39.57 4.42 -10.65
CA THR A 18 -38.11 4.56 -10.73
C THR A 18 -37.49 3.61 -9.72
N GLU A 19 -36.68 2.67 -10.20
CA GLU A 19 -35.77 1.79 -9.45
C GLU A 19 -35.61 2.22 -7.99
N ALA A 20 -36.27 1.51 -7.08
CA ALA A 20 -36.01 1.67 -5.67
C ALA A 20 -34.61 1.09 -5.40
N MET A 21 -33.56 1.85 -5.70
CA MET A 21 -32.22 1.60 -5.20
C MET A 21 -32.36 1.45 -3.69
N ALA A 22 -32.22 0.23 -3.20
CA ALA A 22 -32.43 -0.05 -1.80
C ALA A 22 -31.49 0.82 -0.98
N ALA A 23 -32.04 1.57 -0.02
CA ALA A 23 -31.30 2.56 0.73
C ALA A 23 -30.14 1.90 1.52
N PRO A 24 -28.93 2.47 1.48
CA PRO A 24 -27.79 1.95 2.24
C PRO A 24 -28.10 1.96 3.75
N LEU A 25 -27.48 1.04 4.49
CA LEU A 25 -27.66 0.94 5.93
C LEU A 25 -27.13 2.20 6.64
N SER A 26 -27.91 2.72 7.59
CA SER A 26 -27.43 3.80 8.46
C SER A 26 -26.22 3.33 9.30
N PRO A 27 -25.28 4.22 9.70
CA PRO A 27 -24.09 3.82 10.46
C PRO A 27 -24.39 3.01 11.72
N ASN A 28 -25.51 3.29 12.41
CA ASN A 28 -25.92 2.53 13.60
C ASN A 28 -26.43 1.12 13.25
N ARG A 29 -27.25 0.99 12.19
CA ARG A 29 -27.74 -0.32 11.73
C ARG A 29 -26.59 -1.16 11.19
N LEU A 30 -25.65 -0.55 10.47
CA LEU A 30 -24.46 -1.23 9.96
C LEU A 30 -23.57 -1.74 11.10
N ARG A 31 -23.30 -0.92 12.12
CA ARG A 31 -22.54 -1.35 13.31
C ARG A 31 -23.19 -2.54 14.02
N SER A 32 -24.52 -2.51 14.20
CA SER A 32 -25.25 -3.61 14.83
C SER A 32 -25.23 -4.89 13.98
N ALA A 33 -25.44 -4.77 12.66
CA ALA A 33 -25.38 -5.89 11.72
C ALA A 33 -23.98 -6.54 11.68
N ARG A 34 -22.92 -5.71 11.59
CA ARG A 34 -21.52 -6.17 11.67
C ARG A 34 -21.25 -6.89 12.98
N ARG A 35 -21.70 -6.34 14.12
CA ARG A 35 -21.54 -6.99 15.43
C ARG A 35 -22.21 -8.36 15.47
N GLY A 36 -23.46 -8.47 15.02
CA GLY A 36 -24.19 -9.74 14.96
C GLY A 36 -23.48 -10.78 14.09
N PHE A 37 -23.08 -10.39 12.87
CA PHE A 37 -22.38 -11.29 11.94
C PHE A 37 -20.98 -11.69 12.45
N ASN A 38 -20.27 -10.78 13.12
CA ASN A 38 -18.99 -11.06 13.75
C ASN A 38 -19.12 -12.10 14.88
N ILE A 39 -20.18 -12.03 15.69
CA ILE A 39 -20.48 -13.05 16.71
C ILE A 39 -20.77 -14.40 16.02
N PHE A 40 -21.56 -14.42 14.95
CA PHE A 40 -21.78 -15.63 14.16
C PHE A 40 -20.45 -16.23 13.66
N ASN A 41 -19.58 -15.43 13.05
CA ASN A 41 -18.30 -15.90 12.51
C ASN A 41 -17.38 -16.44 13.60
N PHE A 42 -17.32 -15.79 14.76
CA PHE A 42 -16.59 -16.30 15.91
C PHE A 42 -17.13 -17.68 16.32
N LEU A 43 -18.44 -17.81 16.58
CA LEU A 43 -19.04 -19.07 17.02
C LEU A 43 -18.94 -20.18 15.97
N ASN A 44 -19.13 -19.86 14.69
CA ASN A 44 -19.00 -20.80 13.59
C ASN A 44 -17.55 -21.31 13.45
N SER A 45 -16.56 -20.42 13.48
CA SER A 45 -15.15 -20.79 13.33
C SER A 45 -14.60 -21.53 14.55
N PHE A 46 -15.09 -21.19 15.74
CA PHE A 46 -14.86 -21.95 16.97
C PHE A 46 -15.45 -23.37 16.86
N SER A 47 -16.72 -23.48 16.47
CA SER A 47 -17.42 -24.75 16.27
C SER A 47 -16.74 -25.62 15.22
N PHE A 48 -16.28 -25.03 14.11
CA PHE A 48 -15.70 -25.75 12.97
C PHE A 48 -14.51 -26.64 13.34
N VAL A 49 -13.67 -26.23 14.30
CA VAL A 49 -12.50 -27.01 14.74
C VAL A 49 -12.91 -28.33 15.40
N PHE A 50 -14.06 -28.37 16.07
CA PHE A 50 -14.63 -29.59 16.66
C PHE A 50 -15.38 -30.47 15.65
N LEU A 51 -15.59 -30.01 14.42
CA LEU A 51 -16.50 -30.66 13.47
C LEU A 51 -15.84 -30.98 12.13
N SER A 52 -14.57 -30.63 11.93
CA SER A 52 -13.86 -30.80 10.66
C SER A 52 -12.35 -30.97 10.85
N GLY A 53 -11.65 -31.29 9.75
CA GLY A 53 -10.18 -31.28 9.68
C GLY A 53 -9.52 -32.39 10.49
N SER A 54 -8.41 -32.05 11.17
CA SER A 54 -7.61 -33.00 11.94
C SER A 54 -8.41 -33.75 12.99
N PHE A 55 -9.42 -33.11 13.60
CA PHE A 55 -10.22 -33.74 14.65
C PHE A 55 -11.06 -34.93 14.13
N LEU A 56 -11.76 -34.77 13.00
CA LEU A 56 -12.47 -35.90 12.38
C LEU A 56 -11.51 -36.97 11.85
N THR A 57 -10.35 -36.56 11.35
CA THR A 57 -9.31 -37.50 10.90
C THR A 57 -8.81 -38.36 12.06
N LEU A 58 -8.54 -37.76 13.23
CA LEU A 58 -8.15 -38.49 14.43
C LEU A 58 -9.27 -39.41 14.93
N PHE A 59 -10.53 -38.96 14.90
CA PHE A 59 -11.66 -39.81 15.28
C PHE A 59 -11.79 -41.03 14.36
N ALA A 60 -11.71 -40.82 13.04
CA ALA A 60 -11.71 -41.91 12.06
C ALA A 60 -10.57 -42.90 12.30
N LYS A 61 -9.35 -42.39 12.56
CA LYS A 61 -8.19 -43.23 12.89
C LYS A 61 -8.42 -44.03 14.17
N ARG A 62 -9.02 -43.43 15.20
CA ARG A 62 -9.38 -44.11 16.47
C ARG A 62 -10.42 -45.22 16.27
N LEU A 63 -11.30 -45.08 15.28
CA LEU A 63 -12.25 -46.12 14.88
C LEU A 63 -11.65 -47.18 13.95
N GLY A 64 -10.35 -47.09 13.63
CA GLY A 64 -9.65 -48.07 12.79
C GLY A 64 -9.67 -47.77 11.29
N ALA A 65 -9.87 -46.51 10.88
CA ALA A 65 -9.82 -46.13 9.47
C ALA A 65 -8.43 -46.38 8.84
N SER A 66 -8.42 -46.89 7.60
CA SER A 66 -7.23 -46.91 6.74
C SER A 66 -6.91 -45.53 6.17
N ASN A 67 -5.75 -45.36 5.53
CA ASN A 67 -5.39 -44.09 4.91
C ASN A 67 -6.33 -43.75 3.75
N ALA A 68 -6.80 -44.74 2.99
CA ALA A 68 -7.82 -44.56 1.96
C ALA A 68 -9.12 -43.98 2.53
N VAL A 69 -9.59 -44.49 3.67
CA VAL A 69 -10.80 -43.98 4.34
C VAL A 69 -10.59 -42.56 4.87
N ILE A 70 -9.42 -42.27 5.45
CA ILE A 70 -9.06 -40.91 5.89
C ILE A 70 -8.98 -39.94 4.70
N GLY A 71 -8.38 -40.36 3.59
CA GLY A 71 -8.32 -39.60 2.35
C GLY A 71 -9.70 -39.29 1.80
N ALA A 72 -10.60 -40.28 1.77
CA ALA A 72 -12.00 -40.10 1.37
C ALA A 72 -12.75 -39.14 2.32
N LEU A 73 -12.55 -39.26 3.63
CA LEU A 73 -13.14 -38.37 4.63
C LEU A 73 -12.69 -36.91 4.43
N ASN A 74 -11.39 -36.69 4.17
CA ASN A 74 -10.86 -35.37 3.90
C ASN A 74 -11.33 -34.82 2.53
N ALA A 75 -11.50 -35.68 1.52
CA ALA A 75 -12.06 -35.30 0.23
C ALA A 75 -13.49 -34.75 0.33
N ILE A 76 -14.30 -35.26 1.28
CA ILE A 76 -15.67 -34.77 1.53
C ILE A 76 -15.70 -33.27 1.85
N ALA A 77 -14.67 -32.72 2.51
CA ALA A 77 -14.61 -31.29 2.78
C ALA A 77 -14.66 -30.44 1.49
N TYR A 78 -14.08 -30.94 0.40
CA TYR A 78 -14.07 -30.32 -0.92
C TYR A 78 -15.33 -30.61 -1.73
N VAL A 79 -16.06 -31.70 -1.43
CA VAL A 79 -17.35 -32.02 -2.08
C VAL A 79 -18.38 -30.90 -1.90
N THR A 80 -18.27 -30.13 -0.80
CA THR A 80 -19.01 -28.89 -0.53
C THR A 80 -19.18 -28.01 -1.78
N TYR A 81 -18.12 -27.82 -2.57
CA TYR A 81 -18.15 -26.87 -3.68
C TYR A 81 -19.04 -27.31 -4.85
N PHE A 82 -19.27 -28.62 -5.01
CA PHE A 82 -20.16 -29.15 -6.05
C PHE A 82 -21.64 -28.89 -5.76
N MET A 83 -22.00 -28.53 -4.52
CA MET A 83 -23.39 -28.29 -4.11
C MET A 83 -23.81 -26.82 -4.23
N MET A 84 -22.88 -25.90 -4.52
CA MET A 84 -23.20 -24.48 -4.74
C MET A 84 -24.21 -24.20 -5.86
N PRO A 85 -24.23 -24.91 -7.00
CA PRO A 85 -25.27 -24.72 -8.02
C PRO A 85 -26.70 -24.90 -7.49
N ILE A 86 -26.90 -25.78 -6.51
CA ILE A 86 -28.20 -25.99 -5.84
C ILE A 86 -28.56 -24.73 -5.05
N GLY A 87 -27.63 -24.21 -4.25
CA GLY A 87 -27.79 -22.94 -3.51
C GLY A 87 -28.16 -21.78 -4.43
N LYS A 88 -27.45 -21.63 -5.55
CA LYS A 88 -27.74 -20.60 -6.57
C LYS A 88 -29.15 -20.74 -7.14
N ARG A 89 -29.64 -21.95 -7.38
CA ARG A 89 -31.01 -22.19 -7.86
C ARG A 89 -32.06 -21.81 -6.81
N LEU A 90 -31.78 -22.04 -5.53
CA LEU A 90 -32.67 -21.68 -4.43
C LEU A 90 -32.77 -20.17 -4.21
N VAL A 91 -31.67 -19.41 -4.37
CA VAL A 91 -31.63 -17.94 -4.20
C VAL A 91 -32.58 -17.21 -5.17
N ARG A 92 -32.92 -17.84 -6.30
CA ARG A 92 -33.93 -17.31 -7.23
C ARG A 92 -35.36 -17.27 -6.64
N ARG A 93 -35.63 -18.00 -5.56
CA ARG A 93 -36.98 -18.15 -4.97
C ARG A 93 -37.05 -17.75 -3.50
N LYS A 94 -35.93 -17.67 -2.81
CA LYS A 94 -35.85 -17.37 -1.38
C LYS A 94 -34.73 -16.37 -1.11
N PRO A 95 -34.87 -15.50 -0.08
CA PRO A 95 -33.81 -14.59 0.33
C PRO A 95 -32.49 -15.32 0.62
N ILE A 96 -31.36 -14.65 0.38
CA ILE A 96 -30.01 -15.17 0.57
C ILE A 96 -29.79 -15.53 2.04
N ILE A 97 -30.17 -14.66 2.99
CA ILE A 97 -29.99 -14.93 4.43
C ILE A 97 -30.81 -16.15 4.86
N TRP A 98 -32.01 -16.34 4.28
CA TRP A 98 -32.84 -17.49 4.58
C TRP A 98 -32.15 -18.79 4.19
N ILE A 99 -31.63 -18.88 2.95
CA ILE A 99 -30.93 -20.07 2.47
C ILE A 99 -29.65 -20.29 3.26
N PHE A 100 -28.89 -19.22 3.48
CA PHE A 100 -27.64 -19.27 4.21
C PHE A 100 -27.85 -19.79 5.65
N GLY A 101 -28.77 -19.17 6.39
CA GLY A 101 -29.06 -19.53 7.77
C GLY A 101 -29.60 -20.94 7.93
N TRP A 102 -30.63 -21.32 7.19
CA TRP A 102 -31.26 -22.64 7.35
C TRP A 102 -30.41 -23.79 6.85
N ALA A 103 -29.61 -23.60 5.80
CA ALA A 103 -28.64 -24.63 5.42
C ALA A 103 -27.49 -24.74 6.43
N TRP A 104 -27.11 -23.67 7.15
CA TRP A 104 -26.19 -23.79 8.28
C TRP A 104 -26.79 -24.54 9.48
N VAL A 105 -28.09 -24.36 9.76
CA VAL A 105 -28.82 -25.17 10.76
C VAL A 105 -28.79 -26.65 10.34
N ALA A 106 -29.20 -26.95 9.09
CA ALA A 106 -29.21 -28.31 8.55
C ALA A 106 -27.82 -28.97 8.55
N ARG A 107 -26.76 -28.20 8.30
CA ARG A 107 -25.36 -28.63 8.40
C ARG A 107 -25.04 -29.22 9.78
N TYR A 108 -25.45 -28.56 10.86
CA TYR A 108 -25.22 -29.06 12.22
C TYR A 108 -26.15 -30.23 12.56
N THR A 109 -27.39 -30.21 12.08
CA THR A 109 -28.33 -31.31 12.27
C THR A 109 -27.82 -32.61 11.64
N ALA A 110 -27.20 -32.52 10.45
CA ALA A 110 -26.64 -33.67 9.75
C ALA A 110 -25.51 -34.39 10.52
N LEU A 111 -24.89 -33.74 11.51
CA LEU A 111 -23.82 -34.31 12.33
C LEU A 111 -24.35 -35.04 13.58
N LEU A 112 -25.60 -34.82 14.00
CA LEU A 112 -26.17 -35.46 15.19
C LEU A 112 -26.04 -37.00 15.20
N PRO A 113 -26.20 -37.72 14.06
CA PRO A 113 -26.01 -39.17 14.05
C PRO A 113 -24.61 -39.63 14.45
N ILE A 114 -23.56 -38.80 14.24
CA ILE A 114 -22.18 -39.13 14.60
C ILE A 114 -22.01 -39.31 16.12
N LEU A 115 -22.84 -38.65 16.93
CA LEU A 115 -22.80 -38.75 18.39
C LEU A 115 -23.06 -40.18 18.89
N PHE A 116 -23.68 -41.04 18.07
CA PHE A 116 -23.94 -42.44 18.37
C PHE A 116 -22.82 -43.39 17.90
N ALA A 117 -21.81 -42.89 17.17
CA ALA A 117 -20.69 -43.72 16.68
C ALA A 117 -19.91 -44.43 17.80
N PRO A 118 -19.64 -43.83 18.99
CA PRO A 118 -18.99 -44.53 20.10
C PRO A 118 -19.78 -45.74 20.60
N LEU A 119 -21.12 -45.71 20.57
CA LEU A 119 -21.96 -46.82 21.00
C LEU A 119 -21.81 -48.03 20.08
N LEU A 120 -21.71 -47.78 18.76
CA LEU A 120 -21.47 -48.84 17.78
C LEU A 120 -20.04 -49.39 17.91
N ALA A 121 -19.06 -48.52 18.10
CA ALA A 121 -17.67 -48.92 18.32
C ALA A 121 -17.50 -49.77 19.58
N ALA A 122 -18.16 -49.39 20.70
CA ALA A 122 -18.14 -50.14 21.95
C ALA A 122 -18.77 -51.54 21.83
N ARG A 123 -19.68 -51.74 20.86
CA ARG A 123 -20.27 -53.04 20.52
C ARG A 123 -19.46 -53.84 19.49
N GLY A 124 -18.25 -53.37 19.12
CA GLY A 124 -17.39 -54.02 18.13
C GLY A 124 -17.75 -53.73 16.67
N HIS A 125 -18.76 -52.89 16.40
CA HIS A 125 -19.18 -52.53 15.04
C HIS A 125 -18.44 -51.28 14.51
N SER A 126 -17.11 -51.29 14.52
CA SER A 126 -16.27 -50.15 14.12
C SER A 126 -16.51 -49.70 12.68
N GLY A 127 -16.80 -50.62 11.76
CA GLY A 127 -17.17 -50.28 10.38
C GLY A 127 -18.46 -49.47 10.27
N ALA A 128 -19.48 -49.80 11.08
CA ALA A 128 -20.73 -49.04 11.13
C ALA A 128 -20.55 -47.67 11.80
N ALA A 129 -19.68 -47.59 12.83
CA ALA A 129 -19.29 -46.32 13.44
C ALA A 129 -18.58 -45.39 12.43
N LEU A 130 -17.67 -45.93 11.62
CA LEU A 130 -17.03 -45.22 10.51
C LEU A 130 -18.03 -44.80 9.44
N GLY A 131 -18.99 -45.65 9.09
CA GLY A 131 -20.07 -45.33 8.16
C GLY A 131 -20.91 -44.14 8.62
N LEU A 132 -21.27 -44.09 9.92
CA LEU A 132 -21.96 -42.93 10.51
C LEU A 132 -21.12 -41.65 10.42
N LEU A 133 -19.83 -41.73 10.72
CA LEU A 133 -18.90 -40.60 10.64
C LEU A 133 -18.87 -40.03 9.20
N ILE A 134 -18.70 -40.89 8.20
CA ILE A 134 -18.66 -40.52 6.78
C ILE A 134 -20.00 -39.94 6.32
N ALA A 135 -21.12 -40.57 6.69
CA ALA A 135 -22.45 -40.10 6.33
C ALA A 135 -22.75 -38.71 6.91
N GLY A 136 -22.43 -38.50 8.19
CA GLY A 136 -22.61 -37.20 8.84
C GLY A 136 -21.68 -36.12 8.25
N ALA A 137 -20.41 -36.46 7.99
CA ALA A 137 -19.48 -35.55 7.31
C ALA A 137 -19.96 -35.18 5.89
N THR A 138 -20.55 -36.13 5.17
CA THR A 138 -21.13 -35.90 3.83
C THR A 138 -22.34 -34.97 3.90
N GLY A 139 -23.25 -35.20 4.85
CA GLY A 139 -24.39 -34.32 5.07
C GLY A 139 -23.95 -32.90 5.47
N PHE A 140 -22.94 -32.79 6.34
CA PHE A 140 -22.32 -31.52 6.70
C PHE A 140 -21.76 -30.78 5.48
N ALA A 141 -20.98 -31.45 4.64
CA ALA A 141 -20.42 -30.86 3.42
C ALA A 141 -21.51 -30.44 2.42
N PHE A 142 -22.55 -31.26 2.25
CA PHE A 142 -23.66 -30.98 1.36
C PHE A 142 -24.35 -29.65 1.70
N PHE A 143 -24.81 -29.52 2.96
CA PHE A 143 -25.53 -28.32 3.39
C PHE A 143 -24.62 -27.09 3.48
N ARG A 144 -23.34 -27.26 3.87
CA ARG A 144 -22.34 -26.19 3.79
C ARG A 144 -22.22 -25.65 2.36
N GLY A 145 -22.25 -26.54 1.37
CA GLY A 145 -22.10 -26.18 -0.04
C GLY A 145 -23.28 -25.38 -0.58
N VAL A 146 -24.49 -25.79 -0.21
CA VAL A 146 -25.72 -25.05 -0.56
C VAL A 146 -25.67 -23.63 0.00
N ALA A 147 -25.19 -23.43 1.22
CA ALA A 147 -25.19 -22.13 1.86
C ALA A 147 -23.98 -21.24 1.52
N LEU A 148 -22.87 -21.79 1.00
CA LEU A 148 -21.67 -21.00 0.68
C LEU A 148 -21.96 -19.87 -0.32
N ILE A 149 -23.03 -19.98 -1.11
CA ILE A 149 -23.53 -18.93 -2.01
C ILE A 149 -23.83 -17.61 -1.29
N GLY A 150 -24.18 -17.65 0.00
CA GLY A 150 -24.51 -16.46 0.79
C GLY A 150 -23.30 -15.76 1.43
N ASN A 151 -22.17 -16.45 1.60
CA ASN A 151 -21.04 -15.92 2.37
C ASN A 151 -20.44 -14.65 1.74
N ASN A 152 -20.04 -14.70 0.47
CA ASN A 152 -19.40 -13.57 -0.20
C ASN A 152 -20.37 -12.38 -0.39
N PRO A 153 -21.63 -12.58 -0.81
CA PRO A 153 -22.63 -11.50 -0.83
C PRO A 153 -22.83 -10.79 0.51
N VAL A 154 -23.00 -11.54 1.60
CA VAL A 154 -23.26 -10.96 2.92
C VAL A 154 -22.04 -10.22 3.43
N VAL A 155 -20.84 -10.78 3.29
CA VAL A 155 -19.59 -10.09 3.65
C VAL A 155 -19.43 -8.82 2.84
N ARG A 156 -19.68 -8.85 1.52
CA ARG A 156 -19.59 -7.66 0.66
C ARG A 156 -20.61 -6.59 1.05
N PHE A 157 -21.84 -6.98 1.36
CA PHE A 157 -22.91 -6.08 1.79
C PHE A 157 -22.57 -5.41 3.13
N LEU A 158 -22.11 -6.18 4.12
CA LEU A 158 -21.69 -5.64 5.41
C LEU A 158 -20.40 -4.80 5.32
N ALA A 159 -19.53 -5.10 4.37
CA ALA A 159 -18.33 -4.31 4.13
C ALA A 159 -18.66 -2.96 3.45
N SER A 160 -19.59 -2.94 2.48
CA SER A 160 -20.00 -1.72 1.75
C SER A 160 -21.10 -0.90 2.44
N GLY A 161 -21.85 -1.51 3.36
CA GLY A 161 -23.05 -0.91 3.93
C GLY A 161 -24.25 -0.87 2.98
N GLY A 162 -24.20 -1.61 1.86
CA GLY A 162 -25.30 -1.67 0.88
C GLY A 162 -25.37 -0.49 -0.09
N GLY A 163 -24.23 0.10 -0.46
CA GLY A 163 -24.16 1.15 -1.47
C GLY A 163 -23.10 0.87 -2.53
N ASP A 164 -23.27 1.49 -3.71
CA ASP A 164 -22.39 1.26 -4.89
C ASP A 164 -20.97 1.79 -4.71
N LYS A 165 -20.77 2.79 -3.84
CA LYS A 165 -19.45 3.33 -3.56
C LYS A 165 -18.72 2.47 -2.53
N PRO A 166 -17.51 1.97 -2.82
CA PRO A 166 -16.67 1.33 -1.81
C PRO A 166 -16.45 2.29 -0.64
N ARG A 167 -16.87 1.89 0.56
CA ARG A 167 -16.45 2.59 1.78
C ARG A 167 -14.97 2.29 2.04
N SER A 168 -14.24 3.27 2.58
CA SER A 168 -12.83 3.12 2.98
C SER A 168 -12.61 1.92 3.92
N ASP A 169 -13.60 1.58 4.74
CA ASP A 169 -13.56 0.50 5.72
C ASP A 169 -13.79 -0.92 5.17
N ARG A 170 -14.00 -1.10 3.84
CA ARG A 170 -14.28 -2.42 3.24
C ARG A 170 -13.17 -3.44 3.51
N GLY A 171 -11.91 -3.05 3.28
CA GLY A 171 -10.75 -3.90 3.52
C GLY A 171 -10.51 -4.18 5.00
N GLU A 172 -10.79 -3.21 5.87
CA GLU A 172 -10.69 -3.37 7.33
C GLU A 172 -11.71 -4.39 7.83
N TYR A 173 -12.96 -4.31 7.39
CA TYR A 173 -13.98 -5.26 7.80
C TYR A 173 -13.62 -6.70 7.37
N MET A 174 -13.09 -6.87 6.15
CA MET A 174 -12.64 -8.20 5.68
C MET A 174 -11.48 -8.74 6.53
N VAL A 175 -10.54 -7.90 6.94
CA VAL A 175 -9.42 -8.31 7.79
C VAL A 175 -9.87 -8.58 9.21
N SER A 176 -10.73 -7.73 9.78
CA SER A 176 -11.36 -7.95 11.10
C SER A 176 -12.10 -9.29 11.12
N ASN A 177 -12.85 -9.59 10.06
CA ASN A 177 -13.52 -10.88 9.90
C ASN A 177 -12.54 -12.06 9.89
N SER A 178 -11.43 -11.95 9.16
CA SER A 178 -10.39 -12.98 9.16
C SER A 178 -9.75 -13.17 10.54
N LEU A 179 -9.44 -12.07 11.25
CA LEU A 179 -8.86 -12.11 12.59
C LEU A 179 -9.82 -12.78 13.59
N ILE A 180 -11.11 -12.46 13.52
CA ILE A 180 -12.14 -13.09 14.36
C ILE A 180 -12.19 -14.60 14.11
N ASN A 181 -12.21 -15.02 12.84
CA ASN A 181 -12.22 -16.45 12.48
C ASN A 181 -10.98 -17.16 13.02
N SER A 182 -9.80 -16.60 12.80
CA SER A 182 -8.56 -17.21 13.26
C SER A 182 -8.46 -17.26 14.79
N LEU A 183 -8.82 -16.18 15.48
CA LEU A 183 -8.84 -16.15 16.95
C LEU A 183 -9.79 -17.21 17.51
N ALA A 184 -10.98 -17.32 16.94
CA ALA A 184 -11.95 -18.34 17.32
C ALA A 184 -11.38 -19.76 17.13
N SER A 185 -10.80 -20.05 15.97
CA SER A 185 -10.18 -21.34 15.68
C SER A 185 -8.99 -21.65 16.59
N MET A 186 -8.18 -20.64 16.93
CA MET A 186 -7.06 -20.78 17.85
C MET A 186 -7.52 -21.14 19.27
N ILE A 187 -8.53 -20.42 19.79
CA ILE A 187 -9.08 -20.70 21.12
C ILE A 187 -9.70 -22.11 21.15
N SER A 188 -10.52 -22.46 20.16
CA SER A 188 -11.12 -23.81 20.09
C SER A 188 -10.07 -24.91 19.95
N GLY A 189 -9.01 -24.69 19.16
CA GLY A 189 -7.95 -25.67 18.96
C GLY A 189 -7.17 -25.94 20.23
N LEU A 190 -6.84 -24.89 20.99
CA LEU A 190 -6.19 -25.02 22.30
C LEU A 190 -7.08 -25.76 23.30
N LEU A 191 -8.35 -25.37 23.42
CA LEU A 191 -9.31 -26.04 24.31
C LEU A 191 -9.49 -27.51 23.94
N LEU A 192 -9.55 -27.82 22.64
CA LEU A 192 -9.69 -29.17 22.16
C LEU A 192 -8.43 -30.02 22.42
N ALA A 193 -7.24 -29.45 22.23
CA ALA A 193 -5.98 -30.12 22.56
C ALA A 193 -5.91 -30.51 24.04
N LEU A 194 -6.24 -29.56 24.94
CA LEU A 194 -6.29 -29.79 26.38
C LEU A 194 -7.37 -30.82 26.78
N PHE A 195 -8.49 -30.84 26.06
CA PHE A 195 -9.59 -31.75 26.33
C PHE A 195 -9.33 -33.20 25.89
N LEU A 196 -8.62 -33.41 24.78
CA LEU A 196 -8.36 -34.75 24.25
C LEU A 196 -7.27 -35.50 25.02
N GLY A 197 -6.22 -34.80 25.45
CA GLY A 197 -5.02 -35.44 26.00
C GLY A 197 -4.30 -36.36 24.99
N GLU A 198 -3.34 -37.13 25.47
CA GLU A 198 -2.47 -37.95 24.60
C GLU A 198 -3.22 -39.10 23.88
N GLN A 199 -4.18 -39.73 24.58
CA GLN A 199 -4.92 -40.90 24.07
C GLN A 199 -6.43 -40.76 24.29
N ALA A 200 -7.11 -40.03 23.41
CA ALA A 200 -8.55 -39.82 23.52
C ALA A 200 -9.36 -41.08 23.16
N GLY A 201 -10.40 -41.37 23.96
CA GLY A 201 -11.38 -42.41 23.66
C GLY A 201 -12.45 -41.93 22.66
N PRO A 202 -13.20 -42.84 22.00
CA PRO A 202 -14.28 -42.48 21.08
C PRO A 202 -15.33 -41.53 21.68
N TRP A 203 -15.61 -41.64 22.98
CA TRP A 203 -16.54 -40.76 23.68
C TRP A 203 -16.04 -39.31 23.82
N SER A 204 -14.74 -39.10 23.99
CA SER A 204 -14.16 -37.75 24.00
C SER A 204 -14.42 -37.06 22.66
N TYR A 205 -14.27 -37.78 21.55
CA TYR A 205 -14.59 -37.26 20.22
C TYR A 205 -16.08 -36.89 20.09
N ALA A 206 -17.00 -37.78 20.50
CA ALA A 206 -18.43 -37.48 20.43
C ALA A 206 -18.85 -36.31 21.33
N LEU A 207 -18.30 -36.18 22.53
CA LEU A 207 -18.55 -35.03 23.41
C LEU A 207 -18.06 -33.72 22.77
N GLY A 208 -16.86 -33.74 22.19
CA GLY A 208 -16.32 -32.59 21.44
C GLY A 208 -17.21 -32.21 20.26
N ILE A 209 -17.67 -33.18 19.47
CA ILE A 209 -18.60 -32.95 18.36
C ILE A 209 -19.93 -32.38 18.88
N GLY A 210 -20.49 -32.93 19.96
CA GLY A 210 -21.73 -32.46 20.56
C GLY A 210 -21.64 -31.00 21.02
N PHE A 211 -20.53 -30.64 21.66
CA PHE A 211 -20.24 -29.26 22.04
C PHE A 211 -20.12 -28.35 20.82
N GLY A 212 -19.37 -28.78 19.80
CA GLY A 212 -19.24 -28.07 18.52
C GLY A 212 -20.61 -27.81 17.86
N ILE A 213 -21.50 -28.80 17.83
CA ILE A 213 -22.87 -28.68 17.29
C ILE A 213 -23.67 -27.64 18.08
N ALA A 214 -23.62 -27.68 19.41
CA ALA A 214 -24.37 -26.74 20.27
C ALA A 214 -23.92 -25.29 20.05
N VAL A 215 -22.61 -25.03 20.04
CA VAL A 215 -22.03 -23.71 19.73
C VAL A 215 -22.42 -23.26 18.31
N GLY A 216 -22.42 -24.21 17.37
CA GLY A 216 -22.82 -23.99 16.00
C GLY A 216 -24.27 -23.50 15.84
N TYR A 217 -25.21 -24.15 16.54
CA TYR A 217 -26.60 -23.71 16.57
C TYR A 217 -26.76 -22.32 17.19
N ALA A 218 -26.04 -22.01 18.26
CA ALA A 218 -26.04 -20.67 18.85
C ALA A 218 -25.59 -19.60 17.84
N GLY A 219 -24.57 -19.90 17.02
CA GLY A 219 -24.14 -19.04 15.92
C GLY A 219 -25.24 -18.78 14.88
N CYS A 220 -26.02 -19.80 14.52
CA CYS A 220 -27.08 -19.69 13.50
C CYS A 220 -28.16 -18.66 13.88
N ILE A 221 -28.42 -18.44 15.17
CA ILE A 221 -29.36 -17.43 15.66
C ILE A 221 -28.94 -16.03 15.21
N PHE A 222 -27.63 -15.73 15.26
CA PHE A 222 -27.10 -14.44 14.83
C PHE A 222 -27.08 -14.32 13.30
N LEU A 223 -26.75 -15.40 12.59
CA LEU A 223 -26.77 -15.42 11.12
C LEU A 223 -28.18 -15.09 10.59
N LEU A 224 -29.21 -15.73 11.13
CA LEU A 224 -30.60 -15.52 10.71
C LEU A 224 -31.15 -14.11 11.03
N ARG A 225 -30.47 -13.34 11.88
CA ARG A 225 -30.79 -11.93 12.19
C ARG A 225 -30.05 -10.94 11.31
N THR A 226 -29.17 -11.40 10.43
CA THR A 226 -28.40 -10.53 9.53
C THR A 226 -29.34 -9.91 8.50
N PRO A 227 -29.21 -8.60 8.19
CA PRO A 227 -30.01 -7.96 7.16
C PRO A 227 -29.75 -8.55 5.77
N GLU A 228 -30.78 -8.57 4.93
CA GLU A 228 -30.72 -9.10 3.57
C GLU A 228 -29.88 -8.17 2.66
N PRO A 229 -28.92 -8.71 1.88
CA PRO A 229 -28.16 -7.94 0.91
C PRO A 229 -29.03 -7.34 -0.20
N THR A 230 -28.80 -6.06 -0.50
CA THR A 230 -29.59 -5.28 -1.47
C THR A 230 -29.11 -5.41 -2.92
N ASP A 231 -27.81 -5.66 -3.12
CA ASP A 231 -27.16 -5.59 -4.44
C ASP A 231 -27.45 -6.81 -5.34
N ASN A 232 -28.22 -7.77 -4.85
CA ASN A 232 -28.52 -9.02 -5.55
C ASN A 232 -30.03 -9.17 -5.74
N GLU A 233 -30.61 -8.44 -6.68
CA GLU A 233 -31.97 -8.74 -7.11
C GLU A 233 -32.03 -10.14 -7.74
N PRO A 234 -32.95 -11.02 -7.31
CA PRO A 234 -33.15 -12.34 -7.87
C PRO A 234 -33.77 -12.23 -9.28
N GLY A 235 -32.96 -11.89 -10.28
CA GLY A 235 -33.44 -11.75 -11.66
C GLY A 235 -32.36 -11.83 -12.74
N ASN A 236 -31.16 -11.26 -12.51
CA ASN A 236 -30.20 -11.00 -13.58
C ASN A 236 -28.96 -11.92 -13.56
N THR A 237 -29.16 -13.24 -13.41
CA THR A 237 -28.05 -14.22 -13.51
C THR A 237 -28.09 -14.90 -14.87
N GLY A 238 -27.07 -14.65 -15.69
CA GLY A 238 -26.85 -15.34 -16.97
C GLY A 238 -26.81 -16.87 -16.83
N SER A 239 -26.84 -17.57 -17.98
CA SER A 239 -26.71 -19.02 -17.99
C SER A 239 -25.29 -19.44 -17.62
N LEU A 240 -25.12 -20.08 -16.44
CA LEU A 240 -23.84 -20.61 -15.95
C LEU A 240 -23.08 -21.38 -17.05
N LEU A 241 -23.79 -22.23 -17.79
CA LEU A 241 -23.20 -23.07 -18.83
C LEU A 241 -22.66 -22.23 -20.00
N ALA A 242 -23.40 -21.21 -20.43
CA ALA A 242 -22.99 -20.33 -21.52
C ALA A 242 -21.75 -19.52 -21.13
N THR A 243 -21.78 -18.90 -19.95
CA THR A 243 -20.67 -18.10 -19.40
C THR A 243 -19.40 -18.96 -19.24
N THR A 244 -19.56 -20.20 -18.76
CA THR A 244 -18.45 -21.16 -18.61
C THR A 244 -17.86 -21.56 -19.96
N LYS A 245 -18.70 -21.86 -20.97
CA LYS A 245 -18.25 -22.27 -22.31
C LYS A 245 -17.47 -21.15 -23.00
N GLU A 246 -17.86 -19.90 -22.78
CA GLU A 246 -17.14 -18.73 -23.29
C GLU A 246 -15.79 -18.57 -22.59
N ALA A 247 -15.75 -18.61 -21.26
CA ALA A 247 -14.52 -18.43 -20.48
C ALA A 247 -13.46 -19.52 -20.74
N ILE A 248 -13.86 -20.78 -20.93
CA ILE A 248 -12.92 -21.88 -21.23
C ILE A 248 -12.19 -21.68 -22.58
N LYS A 249 -12.77 -20.92 -23.52
CA LYS A 249 -12.11 -20.59 -24.79
C LYS A 249 -10.96 -19.60 -24.60
N GLU A 250 -11.01 -18.77 -23.56
CA GLU A 250 -9.93 -17.84 -23.26
C GLU A 250 -8.71 -18.59 -22.72
N GLU A 251 -7.59 -18.47 -23.41
CA GLU A 251 -6.37 -19.18 -23.05
C GLU A 251 -5.87 -18.84 -21.64
N SER A 252 -5.94 -17.56 -21.25
CA SER A 252 -5.51 -17.12 -19.92
C SER A 252 -6.36 -17.72 -18.80
N PHE A 253 -7.67 -17.82 -19.00
CA PHE A 253 -8.59 -18.42 -18.04
C PHE A 253 -8.35 -19.93 -17.93
N ARG A 254 -8.27 -20.63 -19.06
CA ARG A 254 -8.00 -22.08 -19.09
C ARG A 254 -6.69 -22.45 -18.41
N ARG A 255 -5.60 -21.73 -18.71
CA ARG A 255 -4.29 -21.95 -18.08
C ARG A 255 -4.36 -21.76 -16.56
N PHE A 256 -5.00 -20.68 -16.11
CA PHE A 256 -5.16 -20.41 -14.69
C PHE A 256 -5.92 -21.52 -13.98
N ILE A 257 -7.09 -21.93 -14.49
CA ILE A 257 -7.92 -22.96 -13.86
C ILE A 257 -7.19 -24.31 -13.77
N ILE A 258 -6.45 -24.70 -14.81
CA ILE A 258 -5.66 -25.96 -14.78
C ILE A 258 -4.57 -25.89 -13.70
N ILE A 259 -3.79 -24.80 -13.68
CA ILE A 259 -2.74 -24.61 -12.67
C ILE A 259 -3.33 -24.62 -11.26
N PHE A 260 -4.40 -23.87 -11.06
CA PHE A 260 -5.07 -23.75 -9.77
C PHE A 260 -5.65 -25.10 -9.30
N MET A 261 -6.20 -25.92 -10.20
CA MET A 261 -6.65 -27.27 -9.88
C MET A 261 -5.50 -28.20 -9.48
N VAL A 262 -4.34 -28.11 -10.14
CA VAL A 262 -3.13 -28.87 -9.78
C VAL A 262 -2.59 -28.46 -8.41
N LEU A 263 -2.54 -27.15 -8.15
CA LEU A 263 -2.11 -26.62 -6.86
C LEU A 263 -3.08 -27.04 -5.73
N SER A 264 -4.39 -26.95 -5.99
CA SER A 264 -5.43 -27.45 -5.07
C SER A 264 -5.32 -28.95 -4.80
N LEU A 265 -4.97 -29.75 -5.82
CA LEU A 265 -4.67 -31.18 -5.67
C LEU A 265 -3.47 -31.42 -4.75
N ALA A 266 -2.35 -30.72 -5.00
CA ALA A 266 -1.15 -30.85 -4.17
C ALA A 266 -1.41 -30.41 -2.72
N SER A 267 -2.16 -29.33 -2.56
CA SER A 267 -2.59 -28.78 -1.28
C SER A 267 -3.51 -29.74 -0.50
N GLY A 268 -4.51 -30.31 -1.17
CA GLY A 268 -5.43 -31.28 -0.57
C GLY A 268 -4.77 -32.60 -0.23
N MET A 269 -3.83 -33.07 -1.05
CA MET A 269 -3.07 -34.27 -0.76
C MET A 269 -2.06 -34.06 0.37
N GLY A 270 -1.28 -32.97 0.36
CA GLY A 270 -0.27 -32.73 1.39
C GLY A 270 -0.85 -32.39 2.76
N ARG A 271 -1.71 -31.37 2.85
CA ARG A 271 -2.20 -30.87 4.15
C ARG A 271 -3.07 -31.88 4.90
N SER A 272 -3.84 -32.71 4.19
CA SER A 272 -4.72 -33.71 4.80
C SER A 272 -3.97 -34.83 5.51
N PHE A 273 -2.71 -35.09 5.13
CA PHE A 273 -1.92 -36.18 5.68
C PHE A 273 -0.82 -35.75 6.66
N LEU A 274 -0.57 -34.44 6.84
CA LEU A 274 0.36 -33.95 7.87
C LEU A 274 -0.01 -34.40 9.31
N PRO A 275 -1.29 -34.36 9.75
CA PRO A 275 -1.68 -34.88 11.06
C PRO A 275 -1.41 -36.38 11.22
N VAL A 276 -1.66 -37.16 10.15
CA VAL A 276 -1.47 -38.61 10.14
C VAL A 276 0.02 -38.95 10.12
N TYR A 277 0.83 -38.19 9.38
CA TYR A 277 2.28 -38.29 9.36
C TYR A 277 2.89 -38.09 10.75
N ALA A 278 2.47 -37.05 11.49
CA ALA A 278 2.90 -36.84 12.88
C ALA A 278 2.59 -38.05 13.78
N LYS A 279 1.41 -38.65 13.59
CA LYS A 279 0.95 -39.79 14.40
C LYS A 279 1.64 -41.11 14.03
N GLU A 280 1.78 -41.41 12.74
CA GLU A 280 2.28 -42.70 12.26
C GLU A 280 3.81 -42.79 12.21
N VAL A 281 4.50 -41.68 11.92
CA VAL A 281 5.96 -41.67 11.78
C VAL A 281 6.67 -41.27 13.07
N PHE A 282 6.07 -40.38 13.86
CA PHE A 282 6.66 -39.83 15.08
C PHE A 282 5.92 -40.19 16.36
N ALA A 283 4.90 -41.06 16.28
CA ALA A 283 4.10 -41.51 17.42
C ALA A 283 3.54 -40.37 18.29
N GLN A 284 3.18 -39.23 17.67
CA GLN A 284 2.65 -38.08 18.40
C GLN A 284 1.21 -38.33 18.88
N GLY A 285 0.91 -37.86 20.10
CA GLY A 285 -0.41 -37.93 20.73
C GLY A 285 -1.47 -37.05 20.06
N ASP A 286 -2.74 -37.27 20.41
CA ASP A 286 -3.88 -36.52 19.84
C ASP A 286 -3.81 -35.03 20.18
N ASP A 287 -3.39 -34.70 21.40
CA ASP A 287 -3.12 -33.35 21.89
C ASP A 287 -2.04 -32.63 21.07
N ALA A 288 -0.89 -33.28 20.83
CA ALA A 288 0.20 -32.73 20.04
C ALA A 288 -0.23 -32.41 18.61
N VAL A 289 -1.01 -33.30 17.98
CA VAL A 289 -1.56 -33.08 16.64
C VAL A 289 -2.52 -31.88 16.60
N MET A 290 -3.32 -31.66 17.65
CA MET A 290 -4.15 -30.46 17.76
C MET A 290 -3.32 -29.19 17.94
N VAL A 291 -2.22 -29.26 18.70
CA VAL A 291 -1.26 -28.13 18.82
C VAL A 291 -0.62 -27.80 17.47
N TYR A 292 -0.26 -28.80 16.65
CA TYR A 292 0.25 -28.52 15.30
C TYR A 292 -0.81 -27.89 14.39
N ALA A 293 -2.09 -28.26 14.53
CA ALA A 293 -3.19 -27.59 13.82
C ALA A 293 -3.38 -26.13 14.26
N LEU A 294 -3.19 -25.83 15.55
CA LEU A 294 -3.14 -24.47 16.07
C LEU A 294 -2.00 -23.68 15.44
N ILE A 295 -0.79 -24.25 15.40
CA ILE A 295 0.41 -23.63 14.80
C ILE A 295 0.21 -23.38 13.30
N ALA A 296 -0.39 -24.33 12.57
CA ALA A 296 -0.80 -24.14 11.18
C ALA A 296 -1.74 -22.93 11.04
N SER A 297 -2.71 -22.77 11.94
CA SER A 297 -3.64 -21.63 11.92
C SER A 297 -2.92 -20.30 12.11
N ILE A 298 -1.90 -20.24 12.96
CA ILE A 298 -1.02 -19.06 13.12
C ILE A 298 -0.31 -18.76 11.80
N GLY A 299 0.21 -19.78 11.09
CA GLY A 299 0.81 -19.61 9.76
C GLY A 299 -0.12 -18.92 8.76
N SER A 300 -1.40 -19.32 8.72
CA SER A 300 -2.41 -18.65 7.87
C SER A 300 -2.70 -17.21 8.31
N VAL A 301 -2.69 -16.90 9.61
CA VAL A 301 -2.87 -15.52 10.11
C VAL A 301 -1.72 -14.63 9.68
N VAL A 302 -0.49 -15.08 9.91
CA VAL A 302 0.71 -14.32 9.54
C VAL A 302 0.74 -14.07 8.04
N MET A 303 0.42 -15.07 7.22
CA MET A 303 0.26 -14.89 5.78
C MET A 303 -0.81 -13.84 5.45
N GLY A 304 -1.99 -13.90 6.09
CA GLY A 304 -3.07 -12.95 5.83
C GLY A 304 -2.67 -11.50 6.13
N LEU A 305 -1.93 -11.27 7.22
CA LEU A 305 -1.38 -9.97 7.58
C LEU A 305 -0.36 -9.47 6.56
N ILE A 306 0.55 -10.34 6.10
CA ILE A 306 1.51 -10.00 5.05
C ILE A 306 0.79 -9.68 3.74
N SER A 307 -0.13 -10.55 3.31
CA SER A 307 -0.89 -10.39 2.07
C SER A 307 -1.65 -9.08 2.02
N ARG A 308 -2.23 -8.63 3.14
CA ARG A 308 -2.88 -7.31 3.26
C ARG A 308 -1.96 -6.15 2.88
N LEU A 309 -0.68 -6.22 3.22
CA LEU A 309 0.26 -5.13 2.97
C LEU A 309 0.79 -5.11 1.53
N VAL A 310 0.90 -6.28 0.90
CA VAL A 310 1.69 -6.44 -0.32
C VAL A 310 0.88 -6.80 -1.56
N VAL A 311 -0.30 -7.40 -1.44
CA VAL A 311 -1.07 -7.90 -2.59
C VAL A 311 -1.53 -6.79 -3.52
N ASP A 312 -2.14 -5.74 -2.97
CA ASP A 312 -2.67 -4.63 -3.77
C ASP A 312 -1.55 -3.83 -4.47
N ARG A 313 -0.33 -3.88 -3.91
CA ARG A 313 0.79 -3.03 -4.34
C ARG A 313 1.78 -3.75 -5.27
N LEU A 314 2.03 -5.04 -5.03
CA LEU A 314 2.94 -5.85 -5.85
C LEU A 314 2.22 -6.57 -6.99
N GLY A 315 0.90 -6.75 -6.85
CA GLY A 315 0.06 -7.53 -7.74
C GLY A 315 0.02 -9.01 -7.35
N SER A 316 -1.06 -9.68 -7.77
CA SER A 316 -1.37 -11.05 -7.35
C SER A 316 -0.47 -12.13 -7.97
N LYS A 317 -0.03 -11.97 -9.23
CA LYS A 317 0.80 -12.99 -9.93
C LYS A 317 2.14 -13.30 -9.22
N PRO A 318 3.02 -12.33 -8.92
CA PRO A 318 4.32 -12.65 -8.32
C PRO A 318 4.15 -13.29 -6.94
N LEU A 319 3.19 -12.82 -6.15
CA LEU A 319 2.90 -13.37 -4.83
C LEU A 319 2.32 -14.78 -4.91
N PHE A 320 1.47 -15.05 -5.92
CA PHE A 320 0.97 -16.39 -6.17
C PHE A 320 2.11 -17.39 -6.41
N ILE A 321 3.12 -17.00 -7.19
CA ILE A 321 4.33 -17.82 -7.41
C ILE A 321 5.14 -17.97 -6.11
N ILE A 322 5.38 -16.88 -5.37
CA ILE A 322 6.17 -16.91 -4.14
C ILE A 322 5.53 -17.83 -3.09
N PHE A 323 4.23 -17.68 -2.83
CA PHE A 323 3.54 -18.50 -1.85
C PHE A 323 3.43 -19.97 -2.26
N SER A 324 3.25 -20.26 -3.55
CA SER A 324 3.32 -21.63 -4.08
C SER A 324 4.72 -22.25 -3.87
N ALA A 325 5.78 -21.44 -4.02
CA ALA A 325 7.15 -21.89 -3.76
C ALA A 325 7.38 -22.16 -2.27
N VAL A 326 6.82 -21.34 -1.37
CA VAL A 326 6.83 -21.62 0.07
C VAL A 326 6.08 -22.92 0.39
N GLY A 327 4.94 -23.16 -0.27
CA GLY A 327 4.22 -24.44 -0.19
C GLY A 327 5.10 -25.64 -0.55
N LEU A 328 5.83 -25.57 -1.67
CA LEU A 328 6.81 -26.59 -2.06
C LEU A 328 7.92 -26.77 -1.01
N LEU A 329 8.53 -25.68 -0.56
CA LEU A 329 9.60 -25.70 0.43
C LEU A 329 9.14 -26.29 1.78
N SER A 330 7.85 -26.21 2.10
CA SER A 330 7.28 -26.82 3.31
C SER A 330 7.32 -28.36 3.28
N PHE A 331 7.21 -28.98 2.11
CA PHE A 331 7.18 -30.43 1.94
C PHE A 331 8.54 -31.04 1.62
N LEU A 332 9.48 -30.22 1.11
CA LEU A 332 10.82 -30.65 0.76
C LEU A 332 11.58 -31.33 1.91
N PRO A 333 11.52 -30.86 3.18
CA PRO A 333 12.16 -31.55 4.30
C PRO A 333 11.63 -32.97 4.50
N ILE A 334 10.31 -33.20 4.33
CA ILE A 334 9.71 -34.53 4.48
C ILE A 334 10.19 -35.46 3.35
N ALA A 335 10.31 -34.94 2.13
CA ALA A 335 10.76 -35.73 0.98
C ALA A 335 12.23 -36.18 1.13
N ILE A 336 13.11 -35.32 1.67
CA ILE A 336 14.55 -35.56 1.72
C ILE A 336 14.96 -36.35 2.97
N LEU A 337 14.43 -36.01 4.15
CA LEU A 337 14.93 -36.55 5.42
C LEU A 337 14.65 -38.06 5.54
N PRO A 338 15.67 -38.89 5.86
CA PRO A 338 15.48 -40.31 6.11
C PRO A 338 14.60 -40.53 7.34
N GLY A 339 13.49 -41.25 7.19
CA GLY A 339 12.45 -41.37 8.20
C GLY A 339 12.76 -42.38 9.33
N GLY A 340 14.00 -42.39 9.83
CA GLY A 340 14.42 -43.30 10.90
C GLY A 340 15.50 -42.71 11.81
N GLY A 341 15.11 -42.37 13.05
CA GLY A 341 15.91 -42.52 14.27
C GLY A 341 17.13 -41.63 14.53
N SER A 342 17.86 -41.12 13.53
CA SER A 342 19.16 -40.47 13.76
C SER A 342 19.16 -38.94 13.70
N PHE A 343 18.27 -38.32 12.91
CA PHE A 343 18.26 -36.85 12.75
C PHE A 343 17.38 -36.12 13.77
N ILE A 344 16.42 -36.81 14.36
CA ILE A 344 15.44 -36.26 15.31
C ILE A 344 15.43 -37.15 16.56
N ALA A 345 16.54 -37.18 17.29
CA ALA A 345 16.73 -38.04 18.46
C ALA A 345 16.03 -37.49 19.74
N SER A 346 15.58 -36.23 19.72
CA SER A 346 14.93 -35.57 20.85
C SER A 346 13.48 -35.22 20.51
N SER A 347 12.58 -35.46 21.46
CA SER A 347 11.16 -35.07 21.40
C SER A 347 10.98 -33.59 21.09
N THR A 348 11.86 -32.72 21.59
CA THR A 348 11.86 -31.28 21.30
C THR A 348 12.13 -31.00 19.82
N VAL A 349 13.08 -31.70 19.20
CA VAL A 349 13.42 -31.52 17.79
C VAL A 349 12.26 -32.01 16.91
N THR A 350 11.61 -33.12 17.28
CA THR A 350 10.40 -33.62 16.60
C THR A 350 9.30 -32.57 16.63
N ALA A 351 9.02 -32.02 17.80
CA ALA A 351 7.95 -31.04 17.99
C ALA A 351 8.23 -29.76 17.19
N LEU A 352 9.47 -29.26 17.20
CA LEU A 352 9.87 -28.07 16.43
C LEU A 352 9.79 -28.33 14.91
N PHE A 353 10.22 -29.49 14.44
CA PHE A 353 10.14 -29.88 13.03
C PHE A 353 8.70 -29.94 12.53
N LEU A 354 7.81 -30.62 13.27
CA LEU A 354 6.40 -30.74 12.92
C LEU A 354 5.69 -29.38 13.01
N ALA A 355 5.97 -28.60 14.06
CA ALA A 355 5.48 -27.23 14.18
C ALA A 355 5.89 -26.36 12.97
N PHE A 356 7.15 -26.42 12.57
CA PHE A 356 7.67 -25.69 11.43
C PHE A 356 6.97 -26.08 10.13
N ILE A 357 6.84 -27.38 9.82
CA ILE A 357 6.18 -27.83 8.59
C ILE A 357 4.71 -27.42 8.58
N HIS A 358 3.98 -27.62 9.68
CA HIS A 358 2.58 -27.23 9.77
C HIS A 358 2.39 -25.72 9.60
N PHE A 359 3.26 -24.90 10.22
CA PHE A 359 3.26 -23.45 10.05
C PHE A 359 3.54 -23.04 8.60
N VAL A 360 4.66 -23.48 8.03
CA VAL A 360 5.11 -23.04 6.70
C VAL A 360 4.21 -23.58 5.59
N SER A 361 3.70 -24.81 5.73
CA SER A 361 2.73 -25.37 4.78
C SER A 361 1.47 -24.52 4.75
N ASN A 362 0.86 -24.24 5.91
CA ASN A 362 -0.38 -23.47 5.92
C ASN A 362 -0.16 -21.99 5.57
N PHE A 363 0.99 -21.41 5.92
CA PHE A 363 1.41 -20.09 5.44
C PHE A 363 1.49 -20.06 3.90
N GLY A 364 2.18 -21.02 3.29
CA GLY A 364 2.36 -21.10 1.84
C GLY A 364 1.05 -21.33 1.10
N PHE A 365 0.30 -22.39 1.45
CA PHE A 365 -0.93 -22.74 0.76
C PHE A 365 -2.07 -21.74 1.00
N ALA A 366 -2.19 -21.15 2.18
CA ALA A 366 -3.19 -20.11 2.39
C ALA A 366 -2.84 -18.84 1.58
N GLY A 367 -1.55 -18.52 1.43
CA GLY A 367 -1.08 -17.43 0.56
C GLY A 367 -1.33 -17.70 -0.90
N GLU A 368 -1.06 -18.92 -1.35
CA GLU A 368 -1.39 -19.41 -2.69
C GLU A 368 -2.88 -19.27 -2.98
N GLU A 369 -3.75 -19.75 -2.08
CA GLU A 369 -5.21 -19.69 -2.25
C GLU A 369 -5.72 -18.24 -2.30
N ASN A 370 -5.24 -17.37 -1.41
CA ASN A 370 -5.65 -15.97 -1.34
C ASN A 370 -5.20 -15.18 -2.59
N THR A 371 -3.93 -15.31 -2.96
CA THR A 371 -3.38 -14.62 -4.13
C THR A 371 -3.91 -15.21 -5.45
N GLY A 372 -4.15 -16.52 -5.50
CA GLY A 372 -4.84 -17.19 -6.61
C GLY A 372 -6.27 -16.70 -6.79
N GLN A 373 -7.02 -16.53 -5.70
CA GLN A 373 -8.36 -15.94 -5.74
C GLN A 373 -8.33 -14.47 -6.21
N THR A 374 -7.36 -13.70 -5.74
CA THR A 374 -7.18 -12.31 -6.16
C THR A 374 -6.81 -12.22 -7.65
N TYR A 375 -5.90 -13.08 -8.11
CA TYR A 375 -5.55 -13.21 -9.52
C TYR A 375 -6.76 -13.57 -10.39
N TYR A 376 -7.59 -14.49 -9.93
CA TYR A 376 -8.84 -14.86 -10.58
C TYR A 376 -9.78 -13.66 -10.74
N PHE A 377 -10.00 -12.86 -9.70
CA PHE A 377 -10.85 -11.67 -9.78
C PHE A 377 -10.26 -10.57 -10.67
N SER A 378 -8.94 -10.46 -10.76
CA SER A 378 -8.29 -9.55 -11.71
C SER A 378 -8.36 -10.04 -13.16
N LEU A 379 -8.55 -11.35 -13.38
CA LEU A 379 -8.61 -11.96 -14.70
C LEU A 379 -10.01 -11.89 -15.33
N VAL A 380 -11.07 -11.98 -14.51
CA VAL A 380 -12.46 -12.16 -14.96
C VAL A 380 -13.24 -10.83 -15.00
N PRO A 381 -14.06 -10.57 -16.04
CA PRO A 381 -14.93 -9.40 -16.11
C PRO A 381 -15.94 -9.31 -14.96
N LYS A 382 -16.22 -8.11 -14.46
CA LYS A 382 -17.05 -7.87 -13.26
C LYS A 382 -18.46 -8.44 -13.38
N GLU A 383 -19.02 -8.43 -14.58
CA GLU A 383 -20.38 -8.86 -14.90
C GLU A 383 -20.52 -10.39 -14.84
N LYS A 384 -19.41 -11.12 -15.07
CA LYS A 384 -19.38 -12.59 -15.12
C LYS A 384 -18.86 -13.23 -13.82
N ILE A 385 -18.50 -12.42 -12.81
CA ILE A 385 -17.86 -12.89 -11.57
C ILE A 385 -18.68 -13.96 -10.87
N LEU A 386 -20.00 -13.81 -10.71
CA LEU A 386 -20.82 -14.76 -9.94
C LEU A 386 -20.87 -16.14 -10.61
N ASP A 387 -21.06 -16.18 -11.92
CA ASP A 387 -21.10 -17.42 -12.71
C ASP A 387 -19.75 -18.13 -12.70
N LEU A 388 -18.68 -17.40 -13.00
CA LEU A 388 -17.35 -17.99 -13.10
C LEU A 388 -16.77 -18.31 -11.71
N SER A 389 -17.23 -17.67 -10.63
CA SER A 389 -16.81 -18.03 -9.27
C SER A 389 -17.27 -19.44 -8.91
N VAL A 390 -18.43 -19.87 -9.40
CA VAL A 390 -18.88 -21.26 -9.26
C VAL A 390 -17.89 -22.21 -9.96
N VAL A 391 -17.41 -21.85 -11.16
CA VAL A 391 -16.41 -22.63 -11.89
C VAL A 391 -15.08 -22.69 -11.14
N TYR A 392 -14.61 -21.55 -10.62
CA TYR A 392 -13.41 -21.45 -9.79
C TYR A 392 -13.47 -22.41 -8.59
N TYR A 393 -14.56 -22.37 -7.82
CA TYR A 393 -14.68 -23.22 -6.66
C TYR A 393 -14.93 -24.70 -7.01
N ILE A 394 -15.58 -25.00 -8.13
CA ILE A 394 -15.68 -26.39 -8.62
C ILE A 394 -14.28 -26.91 -8.98
N ALA A 395 -13.43 -26.11 -9.62
CA ALA A 395 -12.05 -26.49 -9.92
C ALA A 395 -11.23 -26.70 -8.63
N TYR A 396 -11.39 -25.82 -7.64
CA TYR A 396 -10.80 -25.99 -6.31
C TYR A 396 -11.32 -27.26 -5.62
N GLY A 397 -12.62 -27.50 -5.66
CA GLY A 397 -13.23 -28.69 -5.07
C GLY A 397 -12.78 -29.98 -5.73
N LEU A 398 -12.69 -29.99 -7.06
CA LEU A 398 -12.23 -31.15 -7.82
C LEU A 398 -10.77 -31.46 -7.54
N GLY A 399 -9.89 -30.45 -7.61
CA GLY A 399 -8.46 -30.61 -7.30
C GLY A 399 -8.26 -31.16 -5.90
N GLY A 400 -8.80 -30.47 -4.89
CA GLY A 400 -8.67 -30.86 -3.49
C GLY A 400 -9.28 -32.23 -3.16
N ALA A 401 -10.47 -32.55 -3.66
CA ALA A 401 -11.12 -33.84 -3.42
C ALA A 401 -10.31 -35.01 -4.02
N VAL A 402 -9.85 -34.85 -5.27
CA VAL A 402 -9.01 -35.85 -5.94
C VAL A 402 -7.67 -35.98 -5.22
N GLY A 403 -7.04 -34.88 -4.83
CA GLY A 403 -5.78 -34.89 -4.09
C GLY A 403 -5.86 -35.61 -2.75
N SER A 404 -6.82 -35.24 -1.90
CA SER A 404 -7.01 -35.88 -0.60
C SER A 404 -7.38 -37.36 -0.72
N GLY A 405 -8.24 -37.72 -1.67
CA GLY A 405 -8.64 -39.12 -1.91
C GLY A 405 -7.49 -39.98 -2.43
N LEU A 406 -6.77 -39.52 -3.46
CA LEU A 406 -5.64 -40.25 -4.04
C LEU A 406 -4.48 -40.39 -3.05
N GLY A 407 -4.23 -39.39 -2.19
CA GLY A 407 -3.15 -39.46 -1.20
C GLY A 407 -3.27 -40.70 -0.30
N GLY A 408 -4.50 -41.01 0.14
CA GLY A 408 -4.77 -42.19 0.97
C GLY A 408 -4.57 -43.51 0.24
N LEU A 409 -5.05 -43.59 -1.00
CA LEU A 409 -4.88 -44.77 -1.86
C LEU A 409 -3.41 -45.03 -2.19
N ILE A 410 -2.64 -43.97 -2.47
CA ILE A 410 -1.21 -44.05 -2.77
C ILE A 410 -0.44 -44.54 -1.53
N LEU A 411 -0.73 -44.01 -0.34
CA LEU A 411 -0.08 -44.43 0.90
C LEU A 411 -0.37 -45.91 1.23
N ASP A 412 -1.63 -46.33 1.19
CA ASP A 412 -1.99 -47.73 1.42
C ASP A 412 -1.35 -48.64 0.36
N GLY A 413 -1.25 -48.18 -0.90
CA GLY A 413 -0.55 -48.89 -1.98
C GLY A 413 0.94 -49.06 -1.71
N PHE A 414 1.64 -48.04 -1.23
CA PHE A 414 3.06 -48.16 -0.85
C PHE A 414 3.28 -49.12 0.31
N ILE A 415 2.40 -49.08 1.31
CA ILE A 415 2.47 -50.03 2.44
C ILE A 415 2.22 -51.46 1.95
N ALA A 416 1.26 -51.66 1.04
CA ALA A 416 1.01 -52.97 0.43
C ALA A 416 2.21 -53.49 -0.41
N LEU A 417 3.02 -52.58 -0.97
CA LEU A 417 4.28 -52.90 -1.65
C LEU A 417 5.46 -53.15 -0.70
N GLY A 418 5.22 -53.12 0.62
CA GLY A 418 6.23 -53.44 1.64
C GLY A 418 7.03 -52.23 2.14
N LEU A 419 6.67 -50.99 1.76
CA LEU A 419 7.30 -49.80 2.32
C LEU A 419 6.81 -49.58 3.76
N ASN A 420 7.72 -49.22 4.67
CA ASN A 420 7.32 -48.75 5.99
C ASN A 420 6.61 -47.38 5.90
N ALA A 421 5.90 -46.99 6.96
CA ALA A 421 5.14 -45.74 7.00
C ALA A 421 6.02 -44.52 6.65
N ALA A 422 7.17 -44.40 7.31
CA ALA A 422 8.16 -43.36 7.06
C ALA A 422 8.52 -43.19 5.58
N ASN A 423 8.92 -44.26 4.90
CA ASN A 423 9.29 -44.22 3.49
C ASN A 423 8.09 -43.98 2.57
N SER A 424 6.91 -44.48 2.94
CA SER A 424 5.67 -44.22 2.19
C SER A 424 5.35 -42.72 2.15
N TYR A 425 5.44 -42.02 3.28
CA TYR A 425 5.26 -40.57 3.33
C TYR A 425 6.36 -39.83 2.57
N ARG A 426 7.63 -40.24 2.68
CA ARG A 426 8.74 -39.61 1.92
C ARG A 426 8.48 -39.63 0.42
N VAL A 427 8.10 -40.78 -0.12
CA VAL A 427 7.79 -40.93 -1.56
C VAL A 427 6.58 -40.08 -1.94
N LEU A 428 5.51 -40.08 -1.13
CA LEU A 428 4.33 -39.24 -1.36
C LEU A 428 4.71 -37.75 -1.45
N TYR A 429 5.44 -37.23 -0.46
CA TYR A 429 5.84 -35.83 -0.44
C TYR A 429 6.88 -35.49 -1.51
N ALA A 430 7.70 -36.44 -1.94
CA ALA A 430 8.58 -36.26 -3.11
C ALA A 430 7.78 -36.09 -4.41
N ILE A 431 6.73 -36.90 -4.61
CA ILE A 431 5.80 -36.75 -5.73
C ILE A 431 5.11 -35.38 -5.68
N LEU A 432 4.68 -34.95 -4.48
CA LEU A 432 4.08 -33.62 -4.31
C LEU A 432 5.03 -32.48 -4.64
N CYS A 433 6.29 -32.55 -4.20
CA CYS A 433 7.31 -31.58 -4.57
C CYS A 433 7.51 -31.49 -6.10
N LEU A 434 7.47 -32.63 -6.80
CA LEU A 434 7.56 -32.66 -8.26
C LEU A 434 6.33 -32.01 -8.93
N ILE A 435 5.13 -32.33 -8.46
CA ILE A 435 3.87 -31.72 -8.95
C ILE A 435 3.92 -30.19 -8.76
N LEU A 436 4.32 -29.73 -7.58
CA LEU A 436 4.44 -28.30 -7.27
C LEU A 436 5.54 -27.61 -8.11
N ALA A 437 6.66 -28.28 -8.38
CA ALA A 437 7.72 -27.74 -9.24
C ALA A 437 7.22 -27.55 -10.69
N VAL A 438 6.47 -28.51 -11.22
CA VAL A 438 5.85 -28.41 -12.55
C VAL A 438 4.79 -27.30 -12.58
N ALA A 439 3.99 -27.16 -11.52
CA ALA A 439 3.04 -26.08 -11.38
C ALA A 439 3.73 -24.70 -11.38
N LEU A 440 4.79 -24.53 -10.57
CA LEU A 440 5.60 -23.29 -10.52
C LEU A 440 6.21 -22.92 -11.87
N TYR A 441 6.76 -23.90 -12.59
CA TYR A 441 7.25 -23.68 -13.96
C TYR A 441 6.13 -23.20 -14.88
N SER A 442 4.94 -23.81 -14.79
CA SER A 442 3.76 -23.45 -15.58
C SER A 442 3.22 -22.05 -15.26
N MET A 443 3.31 -21.62 -13.98
CA MET A 443 2.85 -20.30 -13.52
C MET A 443 3.60 -19.13 -14.17
N GLN A 444 4.83 -19.34 -14.65
CA GLN A 444 5.57 -18.30 -15.37
C GLN A 444 4.80 -17.80 -16.60
N ARG A 445 4.01 -18.68 -17.24
CA ARG A 445 3.21 -18.42 -18.45
C ARG A 445 1.84 -17.77 -18.19
N LEU A 446 1.52 -17.43 -16.94
CA LEU A 446 0.29 -16.69 -16.59
C LEU A 446 0.38 -15.23 -17.08
N LYS A 447 -0.76 -14.60 -17.39
CA LYS A 447 -0.82 -13.18 -17.79
C LYS A 447 -0.39 -12.30 -16.62
N ARG A 448 0.42 -11.25 -16.86
CA ARG A 448 0.96 -10.38 -15.79
C ARG A 448 -0.07 -9.46 -15.13
N LEU A 449 -1.13 -9.05 -15.84
CA LEU A 449 -2.21 -8.19 -15.29
C LEU A 449 -1.69 -6.93 -14.57
N GLY A 450 -0.63 -6.30 -15.08
CA GLY A 450 -0.03 -5.09 -14.47
C GLY A 450 0.86 -5.36 -13.23
N SER A 451 1.09 -6.61 -12.85
CA SER A 451 1.91 -6.97 -11.69
C SER A 451 3.41 -6.72 -11.89
N ARG A 452 4.12 -6.54 -10.79
CA ARG A 452 5.60 -6.52 -10.76
C ARG A 452 6.20 -7.88 -11.09
N SER A 453 7.52 -7.91 -11.31
CA SER A 453 8.26 -9.17 -11.44
C SER A 453 8.43 -9.87 -10.07
N VAL A 454 8.68 -11.18 -10.08
CA VAL A 454 8.93 -11.94 -8.84
C VAL A 454 10.15 -11.39 -8.10
N GLY A 455 11.25 -11.10 -8.81
CA GLY A 455 12.47 -10.55 -8.21
C GLY A 455 12.26 -9.18 -7.57
N GLN A 456 11.54 -8.28 -8.24
CA GLN A 456 11.16 -6.97 -7.67
C GLN A 456 10.27 -7.13 -6.45
N SER A 457 9.34 -8.07 -6.48
CA SER A 457 8.41 -8.33 -5.38
C SER A 457 9.15 -8.85 -4.14
N LEU A 458 10.10 -9.77 -4.33
CA LEU A 458 10.98 -10.24 -3.25
C LEU A 458 11.83 -9.09 -2.68
N GLY A 459 12.42 -8.25 -3.54
CA GLY A 459 13.18 -7.09 -3.07
C GLY A 459 12.37 -6.16 -2.16
N VAL A 460 11.08 -5.93 -2.49
CA VAL A 460 10.18 -5.14 -1.64
C VAL A 460 9.78 -5.88 -0.36
N MET A 461 9.44 -7.18 -0.43
CA MET A 461 9.04 -7.97 0.74
C MET A 461 10.16 -8.10 1.78
N PHE A 462 11.43 -8.00 1.36
CA PHE A 462 12.59 -8.03 2.25
C PHE A 462 13.19 -6.65 2.53
N SER A 463 12.53 -5.56 2.11
CA SER A 463 12.93 -4.17 2.39
C SER A 463 12.12 -3.63 3.57
N PRO A 464 12.71 -3.48 4.78
CA PRO A 464 11.99 -2.92 5.93
C PRO A 464 11.47 -1.51 5.67
N ARG A 465 12.19 -0.73 4.86
CA ARG A 465 11.80 0.63 4.46
C ARG A 465 10.53 0.62 3.62
N ASP A 466 10.43 -0.26 2.63
CA ASP A 466 9.26 -0.32 1.76
C ASP A 466 8.05 -0.93 2.47
N LEU A 467 8.26 -1.95 3.33
CA LEU A 467 7.20 -2.48 4.18
C LEU A 467 6.66 -1.41 5.16
N LYS A 468 7.53 -0.59 5.73
CA LYS A 468 7.11 0.54 6.59
C LYS A 468 6.33 1.57 5.78
N ALA A 469 6.77 1.91 4.57
CA ALA A 469 6.03 2.82 3.69
C ALA A 469 4.64 2.27 3.34
N PHE A 470 4.53 0.96 3.05
CA PHE A 470 3.25 0.31 2.78
C PHE A 470 2.33 0.28 3.99
N ASP A 471 2.85 0.03 5.19
CA ASP A 471 2.06 0.11 6.42
C ASP A 471 1.58 1.55 6.69
N LEU A 472 2.45 2.55 6.50
CA LEU A 472 2.09 3.96 6.65
C LEU A 472 1.00 4.40 5.66
N LEU A 473 1.14 4.05 4.39
CA LEU A 473 0.13 4.33 3.37
C LEU A 473 -1.18 3.57 3.67
N ALA A 474 -1.10 2.31 4.07
CA ALA A 474 -2.28 1.54 4.46
C ALA A 474 -2.97 2.09 5.73
N ARG A 475 -2.25 2.80 6.60
CA ARG A 475 -2.83 3.57 7.72
C ARG A 475 -3.40 4.89 7.24
N LEU A 476 -2.77 5.54 6.26
CA LEU A 476 -3.19 6.81 5.69
C LEU A 476 -4.55 6.65 4.99
N ASP A 477 -4.72 5.62 4.16
CA ASP A 477 -5.99 5.25 3.51
C ASP A 477 -7.15 5.01 4.50
N ARG A 478 -6.84 4.77 5.78
CA ARG A 478 -7.81 4.46 6.85
C ARG A 478 -8.00 5.61 7.82
N SER A 479 -7.26 6.70 7.68
CA SER A 479 -7.35 7.79 8.63
C SER A 479 -8.66 8.55 8.43
N ASP A 480 -9.51 8.56 9.46
CA ASP A 480 -10.80 9.26 9.44
C ASP A 480 -10.68 10.71 9.94
N THR A 481 -9.47 11.11 10.33
CA THR A 481 -9.21 12.42 10.95
C THR A 481 -8.05 13.13 10.27
N PRO A 482 -8.18 14.44 9.98
CA PRO A 482 -7.11 15.21 9.36
C PRO A 482 -5.80 15.20 10.16
N VAL A 483 -5.89 15.13 11.50
CA VAL A 483 -4.71 15.09 12.38
C VAL A 483 -3.89 13.81 12.19
N GLN A 484 -4.56 12.68 11.93
CA GLN A 484 -3.87 11.42 11.62
C GLN A 484 -3.30 11.43 10.21
N GLU A 485 -4.06 11.94 9.23
CA GLU A 485 -3.58 12.12 7.84
C GLU A 485 -2.26 12.91 7.81
N ILE A 486 -2.22 14.06 8.48
CA ILE A 486 -1.04 14.93 8.57
C ILE A 486 0.19 14.17 9.08
N LYS A 487 0.07 13.49 10.23
CA LYS A 487 1.20 12.75 10.82
C LYS A 487 1.72 11.65 9.89
N LEU A 488 0.80 10.93 9.26
CA LEU A 488 1.14 9.83 8.37
C LEU A 488 1.79 10.34 7.07
N ILE A 489 1.31 11.45 6.51
CA ILE A 489 1.92 12.11 5.34
C ILE A 489 3.33 12.61 5.67
N GLN A 490 3.53 13.23 6.85
CA GLN A 490 4.85 13.65 7.33
C GLN A 490 5.82 12.46 7.42
N GLU A 491 5.42 11.37 8.08
CA GLU A 491 6.24 10.16 8.18
C GLU A 491 6.55 9.55 6.80
N LEU A 492 5.61 9.62 5.86
CA LEU A 492 5.81 9.17 4.49
C LEU A 492 6.80 10.05 3.73
N GLY A 493 6.71 11.37 3.87
CA GLY A 493 7.65 12.33 3.28
C GLY A 493 9.09 12.09 3.73
N HIS A 494 9.31 11.70 4.99
CA HIS A 494 10.63 11.32 5.50
C HIS A 494 11.10 9.94 5.01
N SER A 495 10.17 9.04 4.68
CA SER A 495 10.51 7.69 4.19
C SER A 495 11.00 7.67 2.74
N ALA A 496 10.74 8.73 1.95
CA ALA A 496 11.22 8.97 0.59
C ALA A 496 11.23 7.73 -0.34
N SER A 497 10.15 6.94 -0.37
CA SER A 497 10.00 5.83 -1.34
C SER A 497 9.33 6.35 -2.62
N MET A 498 9.88 6.02 -3.79
CA MET A 498 9.25 6.34 -5.10
C MET A 498 7.85 5.73 -5.24
N LEU A 499 7.53 4.70 -4.43
CA LEU A 499 6.26 4.01 -4.41
C LEU A 499 5.10 4.82 -3.79
N SER A 500 5.39 5.82 -2.94
CA SER A 500 4.37 6.62 -2.27
C SER A 500 3.91 7.84 -3.08
N GLN A 501 4.55 8.08 -4.23
CA GLN A 501 4.33 9.29 -5.03
C GLN A 501 2.91 9.38 -5.59
N ASP A 502 2.45 8.33 -6.26
CA ASP A 502 1.12 8.33 -6.90
C ASP A 502 -0.01 8.32 -5.85
N GLU A 503 0.19 7.63 -4.72
CA GLU A 503 -0.79 7.57 -3.63
C GLU A 503 -0.93 8.92 -2.90
N LEU A 504 0.14 9.73 -2.81
CA LEU A 504 0.09 11.05 -2.16
C LEU A 504 -0.58 12.15 -3.02
N VAL A 505 -0.74 11.93 -4.33
CA VAL A 505 -1.36 12.92 -5.24
C VAL A 505 -2.79 13.24 -4.82
N GLU A 506 -3.56 12.26 -4.36
CA GLU A 506 -4.95 12.47 -3.95
C GLU A 506 -5.07 13.44 -2.77
N TYR A 507 -4.05 13.50 -1.90
CA TYR A 507 -4.03 14.39 -0.73
C TYR A 507 -3.75 15.85 -1.10
N LEU A 508 -3.21 16.12 -2.30
CA LEU A 508 -3.18 17.49 -2.86
C LEU A 508 -4.58 18.03 -3.14
N HIS A 509 -5.58 17.16 -3.33
CA HIS A 509 -6.97 17.56 -3.54
C HIS A 509 -7.80 17.60 -2.26
N SER A 510 -7.19 17.39 -1.08
CA SER A 510 -7.90 17.44 0.19
C SER A 510 -8.57 18.80 0.41
N PRO A 511 -9.82 18.87 0.91
CA PRO A 511 -10.43 20.15 1.27
C PRO A 511 -9.72 20.82 2.46
N ARG A 512 -8.95 20.06 3.26
CA ARG A 512 -8.21 20.56 4.42
C ARG A 512 -6.87 21.16 4.01
N PHE A 513 -6.66 22.43 4.32
CA PHE A 513 -5.42 23.17 4.00
C PHE A 513 -4.15 22.48 4.52
N GLU A 514 -4.13 22.10 5.80
CA GLU A 514 -2.95 21.46 6.41
C GLU A 514 -2.59 20.13 5.74
N VAL A 515 -3.59 19.32 5.36
CA VAL A 515 -3.36 18.04 4.65
C VAL A 515 -2.73 18.29 3.28
N ARG A 516 -3.24 19.27 2.52
CA ARG A 516 -2.63 19.66 1.23
C ARG A 516 -1.20 20.17 1.42
N MET A 517 -0.97 21.00 2.43
CA MET A 517 0.34 21.56 2.72
C MET A 517 1.36 20.47 3.04
N GLU A 518 1.00 19.51 3.89
CA GLU A 518 1.88 18.40 4.25
C GLU A 518 2.16 17.48 3.06
N ALA A 519 1.16 17.24 2.20
CA ALA A 519 1.38 16.51 0.97
C ALA A 519 2.41 17.21 0.06
N LEU A 520 2.33 18.54 -0.07
CA LEU A 520 3.33 19.33 -0.82
C LEU A 520 4.73 19.24 -0.18
N LEU A 521 4.84 19.40 1.14
CA LEU A 521 6.12 19.28 1.84
C LEU A 521 6.72 17.87 1.68
N ALA A 522 5.89 16.83 1.67
CA ALA A 522 6.34 15.47 1.39
C ALA A 522 6.90 15.32 -0.03
N PHE A 523 6.37 16.02 -1.04
CA PHE A 523 6.95 16.03 -2.39
C PHE A 523 8.25 16.83 -2.48
N GLU A 524 8.43 17.86 -1.64
CA GLU A 524 9.66 18.68 -1.64
C GLU A 524 10.92 17.91 -1.21
N THR A 525 10.76 16.89 -0.36
CA THR A 525 11.87 16.03 0.10
C THR A 525 12.22 14.92 -0.89
N MET A 526 11.41 14.73 -1.94
CA MET A 526 11.62 13.67 -2.92
C MET A 526 12.67 14.07 -3.97
N PRO A 527 13.58 13.15 -4.36
CA PRO A 527 14.69 13.48 -5.27
C PRO A 527 14.28 13.57 -6.75
N ARG A 528 13.16 12.95 -7.15
CA ARG A 528 12.63 12.99 -8.52
C ARG A 528 11.11 12.97 -8.48
N LEU A 529 10.48 13.78 -9.33
CA LEU A 529 9.02 13.84 -9.46
C LEU A 529 8.56 13.17 -10.76
N SER A 530 7.43 12.46 -10.70
CA SER A 530 6.82 11.89 -11.90
C SER A 530 6.15 12.98 -12.77
N PRO A 531 6.02 12.79 -14.10
CA PRO A 531 5.32 13.74 -14.96
C PRO A 531 3.86 14.00 -14.55
N ALA A 532 3.21 13.04 -13.89
CA ALA A 532 1.86 13.20 -13.36
C ALA A 532 1.84 14.19 -12.18
N ILE A 533 2.79 14.06 -11.25
CA ILE A 533 2.93 14.98 -10.12
C ILE A 533 3.28 16.38 -10.60
N ILE A 534 4.19 16.52 -11.58
CA ILE A 534 4.55 17.83 -12.15
C ILE A 534 3.29 18.56 -12.67
N ARG A 535 2.41 17.87 -13.42
CA ARG A 535 1.14 18.45 -13.87
C ARG A 535 0.22 18.87 -12.73
N THR A 536 0.13 18.05 -11.68
CA THR A 536 -0.70 18.39 -10.51
C THR A 536 -0.13 19.61 -9.76
N LEU A 537 1.20 19.69 -9.59
CA LEU A 537 1.86 20.84 -8.98
C LEU A 537 1.71 22.12 -9.82
N ILE A 538 1.76 22.02 -11.15
CA ILE A 538 1.49 23.15 -12.05
C ILE A 538 0.05 23.66 -11.80
N ARG A 539 -0.93 22.76 -11.75
CA ARG A 539 -2.32 23.13 -11.45
C ARG A 539 -2.46 23.74 -10.05
N GLU A 540 -1.78 23.19 -9.04
CA GLU A 540 -1.76 23.75 -7.69
C GLU A 540 -1.21 25.18 -7.65
N ALA A 541 -0.15 25.45 -8.42
CA ALA A 541 0.42 26.78 -8.58
C ALA A 541 -0.54 27.78 -9.25
N GLU A 542 -1.48 27.30 -10.09
CA GLU A 542 -2.48 28.15 -10.76
C GLU A 542 -3.73 28.40 -9.91
N THR A 543 -4.24 27.39 -9.20
CA THR A 543 -5.60 27.43 -8.64
C THR A 543 -5.69 27.76 -7.15
N HIS A 544 -4.59 27.67 -6.40
CA HIS A 544 -4.58 27.81 -4.93
C HIS A 544 -3.79 29.03 -4.42
N ILE A 545 -3.91 30.15 -5.15
CA ILE A 545 -3.24 31.43 -4.87
C ILE A 545 -3.55 31.87 -3.43
N PHE A 546 -2.59 32.52 -2.76
CA PHE A 546 -2.64 32.93 -1.34
C PHE A 546 -2.62 31.79 -0.32
N THR A 547 -2.59 30.52 -0.75
CA THR A 547 -2.54 29.36 0.15
C THR A 547 -1.33 28.48 -0.11
N THR A 548 -1.40 27.55 -1.07
CA THR A 548 -0.39 26.51 -1.32
C THR A 548 0.42 26.73 -2.58
N SER A 549 0.01 27.63 -3.48
CA SER A 549 0.65 27.85 -4.78
C SER A 549 2.13 28.22 -4.69
N TYR A 550 2.55 28.99 -3.68
CA TYR A 550 3.97 29.35 -3.51
C TYR A 550 4.83 28.12 -3.20
N VAL A 551 4.31 27.14 -2.45
CA VAL A 551 5.03 25.89 -2.16
C VAL A 551 5.15 25.05 -3.42
N ALA A 552 4.06 24.93 -4.20
CA ALA A 552 4.10 24.25 -5.48
C ALA A 552 5.13 24.87 -6.44
N ALA A 553 5.16 26.21 -6.56
CA ALA A 553 6.16 26.94 -7.34
C ALA A 553 7.59 26.65 -6.87
N ARG A 554 7.83 26.63 -5.54
CA ARG A 554 9.13 26.29 -4.96
C ARG A 554 9.59 24.89 -5.34
N ILE A 555 8.69 23.90 -5.24
CA ILE A 555 8.97 22.50 -5.57
C ILE A 555 9.32 22.36 -7.05
N LEU A 556 8.54 22.99 -7.94
CA LEU A 556 8.78 22.99 -9.38
C LEU A 556 10.14 23.60 -9.73
N GLY A 557 10.49 24.73 -9.10
CA GLY A 557 11.80 25.37 -9.29
C GLY A 557 12.97 24.53 -8.78
N LYS A 558 12.85 23.94 -7.57
CA LYS A 558 13.89 23.07 -6.99
C LYS A 558 14.17 21.83 -7.84
N ASN A 559 13.16 21.32 -8.54
CA ASN A 559 13.28 20.14 -9.40
C ASN A 559 13.57 20.48 -10.88
N GLY A 560 13.75 21.77 -11.22
CA GLY A 560 14.08 22.18 -12.60
C GLY A 560 12.98 21.86 -13.61
N CYS A 561 11.71 21.93 -13.21
CA CYS A 561 10.58 21.56 -14.08
C CYS A 561 10.29 22.65 -15.12
N ALA A 562 10.91 22.56 -16.30
CA ALA A 562 10.73 23.53 -17.38
C ALA A 562 9.28 23.66 -17.88
N GLU A 563 8.43 22.61 -17.74
CA GLU A 563 7.02 22.70 -18.12
C GLU A 563 6.23 23.74 -17.29
N ALA A 564 6.75 24.14 -16.12
CA ALA A 564 6.10 25.11 -15.25
C ALA A 564 6.34 26.58 -15.65
N ILE A 565 7.26 26.86 -16.57
CA ILE A 565 7.67 28.24 -16.92
C ILE A 565 6.47 29.15 -17.24
N PRO A 566 5.48 28.76 -18.08
CA PRO A 566 4.36 29.66 -18.41
C PRO A 566 3.54 30.06 -17.18
N VAL A 567 3.28 29.10 -16.28
CA VAL A 567 2.52 29.33 -15.04
C VAL A 567 3.30 30.19 -14.07
N LEU A 568 4.59 29.93 -13.91
CA LEU A 568 5.46 30.73 -13.04
C LEU A 568 5.58 32.18 -13.53
N ARG A 569 5.71 32.41 -14.85
CA ARG A 569 5.72 33.78 -15.40
C ARG A 569 4.43 34.53 -15.10
N LYS A 570 3.27 33.88 -15.30
CA LYS A 570 1.96 34.45 -14.95
C LYS A 570 1.85 34.75 -13.44
N ALA A 571 2.40 33.87 -12.60
CA ALA A 571 2.37 34.02 -11.15
C ALA A 571 3.17 35.24 -10.65
N MET A 572 4.21 35.68 -11.36
CA MET A 572 4.96 36.90 -11.05
C MET A 572 4.13 38.19 -11.21
N GLU A 573 3.04 38.15 -11.96
CA GLU A 573 2.15 39.29 -12.21
C GLU A 573 0.94 39.33 -11.26
N GLY A 574 0.72 38.27 -10.48
CA GLY A 574 -0.40 38.16 -9.53
C GLY A 574 -0.24 39.03 -8.29
N GLU A 575 -1.22 39.03 -7.39
CA GLU A 575 -1.21 39.87 -6.18
C GLU A 575 -0.54 39.20 -4.95
N ASP A 576 -0.34 37.88 -5.00
CA ASP A 576 0.27 37.12 -3.91
C ASP A 576 1.79 37.34 -3.89
N TYR A 577 2.26 38.18 -2.97
CA TYR A 577 3.67 38.52 -2.84
C TYR A 577 4.57 37.31 -2.50
N MET A 578 4.04 36.28 -1.82
CA MET A 578 4.82 35.06 -1.53
C MET A 578 5.01 34.26 -2.81
N LEU A 579 3.93 34.10 -3.59
CA LEU A 579 3.97 33.42 -4.88
C LEU A 579 4.82 34.18 -5.89
N GLN A 580 4.69 35.51 -6.00
CA GLN A 580 5.54 36.34 -6.87
C GLN A 580 7.03 36.11 -6.60
N GLY A 581 7.45 36.28 -5.34
CA GLY A 581 8.85 36.10 -4.94
C GLY A 581 9.35 34.69 -5.24
N THR A 582 8.54 33.69 -4.91
CA THR A 582 8.90 32.28 -5.12
C THR A 582 8.95 31.92 -6.60
N ALA A 583 8.07 32.49 -7.43
CA ALA A 583 8.04 32.27 -8.87
C ALA A 583 9.31 32.84 -9.54
N MET A 584 9.77 34.03 -9.15
CA MET A 584 11.03 34.61 -9.63
C MET A 584 12.22 33.69 -9.32
N ILE A 585 12.32 33.21 -8.07
CA ILE A 585 13.39 32.29 -7.65
C ILE A 585 13.27 30.93 -8.37
N ALA A 586 12.05 30.42 -8.56
CA ALA A 586 11.82 29.17 -9.26
C ALA A 586 12.26 29.25 -10.73
N LEU A 587 11.94 30.34 -11.42
CA LEU A 587 12.37 30.60 -12.80
C LEU A 587 13.89 30.74 -12.90
N ALA A 588 14.52 31.43 -11.95
CA ALA A 588 15.97 31.52 -11.85
C ALA A 588 16.63 30.13 -11.70
N ARG A 589 16.08 29.26 -10.83
CA ARG A 589 16.58 27.88 -10.65
C ARG A 589 16.36 26.99 -11.87
N ILE A 590 15.28 27.21 -12.62
CA ILE A 590 15.03 26.52 -13.89
C ILE A 590 16.01 27.01 -14.99
N GLY A 591 16.51 28.23 -14.86
CA GLY A 591 17.41 28.86 -15.85
C GLY A 591 16.66 29.65 -16.92
N ASP A 592 15.49 30.19 -16.62
CA ASP A 592 14.65 30.92 -17.58
C ASP A 592 15.11 32.38 -17.77
N SER A 593 16.20 32.59 -18.52
CA SER A 593 16.78 33.94 -18.79
C SER A 593 15.81 34.93 -19.42
N ASP A 594 14.83 34.46 -20.16
CA ASP A 594 13.79 35.29 -20.78
C ASP A 594 12.88 36.00 -19.76
N SER A 595 12.88 35.55 -18.50
CA SER A 595 12.11 36.20 -17.42
C SER A 595 12.83 37.40 -16.78
N ILE A 596 14.12 37.62 -17.08
CA ILE A 596 14.93 38.72 -16.49
C ILE A 596 14.24 40.09 -16.63
N PRO A 597 13.74 40.52 -17.81
CA PRO A 597 13.12 41.83 -17.95
C PRO A 597 11.87 42.01 -17.08
N LEU A 598 11.11 40.94 -16.86
CA LEU A 598 9.93 40.98 -16.00
C LEU A 598 10.33 41.04 -14.51
N ILE A 599 11.39 40.32 -14.11
CA ILE A 599 11.96 40.40 -12.75
C ILE A 599 12.46 41.82 -12.47
N GLU A 600 13.17 42.44 -13.41
CA GLU A 600 13.63 43.84 -13.31
C GLU A 600 12.45 44.81 -13.20
N SER A 601 11.41 44.63 -14.02
CA SER A 601 10.18 45.44 -13.93
C SER A 601 9.54 45.35 -12.55
N ILE A 602 9.48 44.14 -11.98
CA ILE A 602 8.93 43.89 -10.64
C ILE A 602 9.78 44.56 -9.57
N LEU A 603 11.10 44.41 -9.63
CA LEU A 603 12.04 45.06 -8.72
C LEU A 603 11.83 46.58 -8.67
N MET A 604 11.64 47.22 -9.83
CA MET A 604 11.49 48.67 -9.95
C MET A 604 10.12 49.22 -9.51
N ARG A 605 9.07 48.39 -9.53
CA ARG A 605 7.69 48.80 -9.20
C ARG A 605 7.25 48.40 -7.80
N THR A 606 7.79 47.31 -7.25
CA THR A 606 7.32 46.77 -5.97
C THR A 606 7.82 47.59 -4.79
N ARG A 607 6.92 47.82 -3.82
CA ARG A 607 7.26 48.42 -2.52
C ARG A 607 7.43 47.38 -1.41
N ASN A 608 7.14 46.11 -1.71
CA ASN A 608 7.22 45.04 -0.72
C ASN A 608 8.68 44.58 -0.57
N PRO A 609 9.32 44.73 0.61
CA PRO A 609 10.71 44.34 0.83
C PRO A 609 11.00 42.88 0.48
N ARG A 610 10.07 41.97 0.76
CA ARG A 610 10.24 40.53 0.49
C ARG A 610 10.27 40.23 -1.00
N VAL A 611 9.43 40.91 -1.78
CA VAL A 611 9.40 40.77 -3.25
C VAL A 611 10.67 41.38 -3.85
N LYS A 612 11.13 42.54 -3.35
CA LYS A 612 12.42 43.13 -3.76
C LYS A 612 13.58 42.15 -3.54
N ILE A 613 13.73 41.63 -2.32
CA ILE A 613 14.77 40.66 -1.98
C ILE A 613 14.69 39.42 -2.90
N SER A 614 13.48 38.91 -3.15
CA SER A 614 13.31 37.75 -4.03
C SER A 614 13.70 38.03 -5.48
N ALA A 615 13.40 39.23 -5.99
CA ALA A 615 13.81 39.65 -7.33
C ALA A 615 15.33 39.80 -7.44
N VAL A 616 15.95 40.46 -6.45
CA VAL A 616 17.41 40.63 -6.35
C VAL A 616 18.11 39.27 -6.32
N PHE A 617 17.65 38.38 -5.43
CA PHE A 617 18.20 37.03 -5.31
C PHE A 617 17.99 36.18 -6.57
N ALA A 618 16.86 36.35 -7.27
CA ALA A 618 16.65 35.68 -8.55
C ALA A 618 17.65 36.16 -9.62
N LEU A 619 17.89 37.47 -9.72
CA LEU A 619 18.89 38.03 -10.64
C LEU A 619 20.32 37.60 -10.30
N GLU A 620 20.63 37.47 -9.01
CA GLU A 620 21.89 36.92 -8.51
C GLU A 620 22.06 35.44 -8.88
N LEU A 621 21.05 34.60 -8.65
CA LEU A 621 21.08 33.19 -9.04
C LEU A 621 21.30 33.00 -10.54
N MET A 622 20.79 33.93 -11.35
CA MET A 622 20.97 33.96 -12.80
C MET A 622 22.28 34.62 -13.23
N GLN A 623 23.05 35.20 -12.29
CA GLN A 623 24.29 35.92 -12.54
C GLN A 623 24.15 37.01 -13.63
N SER A 624 23.01 37.72 -13.63
CA SER A 624 22.66 38.67 -14.68
C SER A 624 23.41 40.00 -14.54
N LYS A 625 24.60 40.08 -15.15
CA LYS A 625 25.36 41.35 -15.25
C LYS A 625 24.57 42.47 -15.95
N ALA A 626 23.66 42.11 -16.86
CA ALA A 626 22.81 43.07 -17.56
C ALA A 626 21.81 43.80 -16.62
N SER A 627 21.55 43.22 -15.44
CA SER A 627 20.60 43.76 -14.46
C SER A 627 21.22 44.70 -13.43
N LEU A 628 22.54 44.91 -13.46
CA LEU A 628 23.22 45.88 -12.59
C LEU A 628 22.62 47.30 -12.64
N PRO A 629 22.24 47.87 -13.81
CA PRO A 629 21.56 49.16 -13.86
C PRO A 629 20.22 49.17 -13.11
N ALA A 630 19.45 48.08 -13.18
CA ALA A 630 18.18 47.95 -12.48
C ALA A 630 18.38 47.82 -10.96
N LEU A 631 19.38 47.05 -10.52
CA LEU A 631 19.76 46.91 -9.10
C LEU A 631 20.17 48.26 -8.51
N VAL A 632 21.06 49.00 -9.19
CA VAL A 632 21.47 50.35 -8.82
C VAL A 632 20.26 51.30 -8.77
N SER A 633 19.42 51.26 -9.80
CA SER A 633 18.22 52.12 -9.86
C SER A 633 17.21 51.82 -8.75
N SER A 634 17.16 50.58 -8.25
CA SER A 634 16.27 50.17 -7.18
C SER A 634 16.65 50.73 -5.80
N LEU A 635 17.89 51.22 -5.64
CA LEU A 635 18.37 51.97 -4.48
C LEU A 635 17.93 53.44 -4.48
N ARG A 636 17.33 53.94 -5.58
CA ARG A 636 16.96 55.37 -5.74
C ARG A 636 15.59 55.75 -5.17
N ARG A 637 14.66 54.79 -5.05
CA ARG A 637 13.22 55.06 -4.92
C ARG A 637 12.72 54.73 -3.51
N ASP A 638 12.43 55.77 -2.71
CA ASP A 638 12.03 55.71 -1.29
C ASP A 638 12.93 54.75 -0.51
N ASP A 639 14.06 55.25 0.01
CA ASP A 639 15.16 54.49 0.65
C ASP A 639 14.67 53.15 1.20
N PRO A 640 14.93 52.03 0.50
CA PRO A 640 14.48 50.75 1.01
C PRO A 640 15.12 50.53 2.37
N PRO A 641 14.45 49.84 3.31
CA PRO A 641 15.04 49.55 4.61
C PRO A 641 16.47 49.03 4.46
N ALA A 642 17.40 49.47 5.29
CA ALA A 642 18.83 49.19 5.13
C ALA A 642 19.14 47.71 4.79
N PHE A 643 18.47 46.76 5.45
CA PHE A 643 18.63 45.33 5.18
C PHE A 643 18.31 44.89 3.73
N VAL A 644 17.40 45.58 3.03
CA VAL A 644 17.10 45.32 1.61
C VAL A 644 18.18 45.93 0.73
N SER A 645 18.65 47.13 1.08
CA SER A 645 19.76 47.80 0.38
C SER A 645 21.05 46.98 0.51
N ASP A 646 21.34 46.44 1.69
CA ASP A 646 22.45 45.52 1.93
C ASP A 646 22.36 44.27 1.06
N GLU A 647 21.17 43.67 0.94
CA GLU A 647 20.95 42.52 0.06
C GLU A 647 21.23 42.87 -1.41
N ILE A 648 20.80 44.04 -1.88
CA ILE A 648 21.10 44.54 -3.23
C ILE A 648 22.62 44.69 -3.43
N ILE A 649 23.32 45.27 -2.46
CA ILE A 649 24.77 45.46 -2.50
C ILE A 649 25.52 44.12 -2.54
N MET A 650 25.12 43.15 -1.71
CA MET A 650 25.71 41.80 -1.72
C MET A 650 25.43 41.07 -3.04
N ALA A 651 24.20 41.13 -3.55
CA ALA A 651 23.86 40.53 -4.84
C ALA A 651 24.66 41.15 -6.00
N MET A 652 24.86 42.47 -5.99
CA MET A 652 25.73 43.14 -6.96
C MET A 652 27.18 42.63 -6.84
N ALA A 653 27.73 42.51 -5.63
CA ALA A 653 29.07 41.96 -5.42
C ALA A 653 29.20 40.52 -5.94
N SER A 654 28.18 39.69 -5.75
CA SER A 654 28.07 38.33 -6.29
C SER A 654 28.04 38.30 -7.81
N ILE A 655 27.17 39.10 -8.46
CA ILE A 655 27.09 39.22 -9.93
C ILE A 655 28.40 39.74 -10.54
N MET A 656 29.12 40.59 -9.83
CA MET A 656 30.42 41.12 -10.23
C MET A 656 31.58 40.15 -9.95
N GLY A 657 31.35 39.07 -9.20
CA GLY A 657 32.35 38.05 -8.90
C GLY A 657 33.33 38.43 -7.77
N ILE A 658 33.02 39.42 -6.94
CA ILE A 658 33.89 39.91 -5.86
C ILE A 658 33.39 39.55 -4.46
N MET A 659 32.32 38.75 -4.36
CA MET A 659 31.61 38.49 -3.11
C MET A 659 32.50 37.94 -2.00
N LYS A 660 33.43 37.05 -2.33
CA LYS A 660 34.27 36.35 -1.34
C LYS A 660 35.16 37.32 -0.58
N GLU A 661 35.77 38.26 -1.30
CA GLU A 661 36.66 39.29 -0.76
C GLU A 661 35.86 40.45 -0.18
N PHE A 662 34.73 40.81 -0.79
CA PHE A 662 33.89 41.93 -0.40
C PHE A 662 33.09 41.68 0.88
N TYR A 663 32.53 40.48 1.07
CA TYR A 663 31.66 40.14 2.20
C TYR A 663 32.25 40.49 3.58
N PRO A 664 33.47 40.05 3.96
CA PRO A 664 34.02 40.35 5.27
C PRO A 664 34.25 41.86 5.47
N LEU A 665 34.67 42.58 4.43
CA LEU A 665 34.86 44.03 4.47
C LEU A 665 33.52 44.75 4.69
N TYR A 666 32.48 44.31 3.98
CA TYR A 666 31.15 44.89 4.06
C TYR A 666 30.49 44.63 5.41
N LEU A 667 30.68 43.44 5.99
CA LEU A 667 30.18 43.11 7.33
C LEU A 667 30.81 44.03 8.39
N SER A 668 32.14 44.19 8.37
CA SER A 668 32.83 45.14 9.25
C SER A 668 32.34 46.56 9.07
N PHE A 669 32.06 46.98 7.83
CA PHE A 669 31.52 48.31 7.52
C PHE A 669 30.09 48.55 8.04
N ILE A 670 29.23 47.53 8.02
CA ILE A 670 27.88 47.62 8.59
C ILE A 670 27.94 47.69 10.12
N GLU A 671 28.85 46.93 10.75
CA GLU A 671 29.03 46.94 12.22
C GLU A 671 29.64 48.25 12.72
N ASP A 672 30.72 48.70 12.08
CA ASP A 672 31.42 49.94 12.37
C ASP A 672 31.98 50.52 11.07
N LYS A 673 31.37 51.63 10.61
CA LYS A 673 31.70 52.28 9.34
C LYS A 673 33.17 52.66 9.26
N ASP A 674 33.72 53.24 10.32
CA ASP A 674 35.10 53.72 10.34
C ASP A 674 36.07 52.53 10.32
N HIS A 675 35.75 51.47 11.07
CA HIS A 675 36.52 50.24 11.06
C HIS A 675 36.51 49.56 9.68
N GLY A 676 35.35 49.44 9.05
CA GLY A 676 35.24 48.85 7.71
C GLY A 676 35.97 49.64 6.63
N ILE A 677 35.92 50.98 6.67
CA ILE A 677 36.68 51.85 5.77
C ILE A 677 38.19 51.66 6.00
N ALA A 678 38.64 51.64 7.26
CA ALA A 678 40.04 51.42 7.59
C ALA A 678 40.55 50.03 7.14
N LEU A 679 39.71 49.00 7.28
CA LEU A 679 40.01 47.64 6.83
C LEU A 679 40.13 47.57 5.31
N MET A 680 39.19 48.17 4.56
CA MET A 680 39.27 48.28 3.11
C MET A 680 40.53 49.05 2.66
N GLY A 681 40.91 50.11 3.37
CA GLY A 681 42.16 50.84 3.11
C GLY A 681 43.41 50.01 3.35
N SER A 682 43.38 49.13 4.36
CA SER A 682 44.48 48.18 4.61
C SER A 682 44.56 47.14 3.49
N THR A 683 43.42 46.60 3.05
CA THR A 683 43.34 45.70 1.89
C THR A 683 43.84 46.36 0.60
N ALA A 684 43.54 47.64 0.38
CA ALA A 684 44.04 48.38 -0.78
C ALA A 684 45.57 48.50 -0.78
N LYS A 685 46.21 48.65 0.38
CA LYS A 685 47.68 48.69 0.51
C LYS A 685 48.34 47.35 0.18
N ASP A 686 47.66 46.24 0.48
CA ASP A 686 48.15 44.90 0.17
C ASP A 686 48.05 44.59 -1.34
N ILE A 687 47.08 45.22 -2.03
CA ILE A 687 46.74 44.94 -3.44
C ILE A 687 47.40 45.93 -4.40
N ILE A 688 47.35 47.24 -4.12
CA ILE A 688 47.83 48.29 -5.03
C ILE A 688 49.32 48.52 -4.80
N VAL A 689 50.14 47.95 -5.68
CA VAL A 689 51.62 48.07 -5.61
C VAL A 689 52.12 49.46 -6.04
N ASP A 690 51.44 50.10 -7.01
CA ASP A 690 51.86 51.42 -7.50
C ASP A 690 51.44 52.53 -6.54
N ARG A 691 52.44 53.23 -5.98
CA ARG A 691 52.24 54.29 -5.00
C ARG A 691 51.33 55.41 -5.50
N LYS A 692 51.46 55.82 -6.76
CA LYS A 692 50.65 56.90 -7.33
C LYS A 692 49.19 56.49 -7.46
N THR A 693 48.93 55.25 -7.85
CA THR A 693 47.58 54.66 -7.94
C THR A 693 46.96 54.48 -6.56
N LEU A 694 47.75 54.08 -5.55
CA LEU A 694 47.29 53.96 -4.17
C LEU A 694 46.92 55.33 -3.59
N GLU A 695 47.78 56.34 -3.76
CA GLU A 695 47.52 57.72 -3.32
C GLU A 695 46.25 58.31 -3.98
N ASP A 696 46.02 58.02 -5.27
CA ASP A 696 44.82 58.44 -6.01
C ASP A 696 43.53 57.75 -5.49
N TRP A 697 43.61 56.46 -5.16
CA TRP A 697 42.49 55.71 -4.55
C TRP A 697 42.22 56.16 -3.10
N GLU A 698 43.26 56.38 -2.29
CA GLU A 698 43.14 56.88 -0.90
C GLU A 698 42.51 58.29 -0.87
N GLU A 699 42.96 59.21 -1.73
CA GLU A 699 42.36 60.55 -1.81
C GLU A 699 40.91 60.48 -2.32
N GLY A 700 40.62 59.58 -3.27
CA GLY A 700 39.27 59.34 -3.77
C GLY A 700 38.32 58.79 -2.70
N THR A 701 38.77 57.80 -1.92
CA THR A 701 37.94 57.17 -0.87
C THR A 701 37.71 58.09 0.31
N ALA A 702 38.72 58.85 0.72
CA ALA A 702 38.58 59.88 1.76
C ALA A 702 37.50 60.92 1.39
N ARG A 703 37.51 61.42 0.14
CA ARG A 703 36.47 62.35 -0.34
C ARG A 703 35.09 61.71 -0.50
N LEU A 704 35.03 60.42 -0.85
CA LEU A 704 33.77 59.72 -1.04
C LEU A 704 32.96 59.58 0.27
N PHE A 705 33.67 59.43 1.40
CA PHE A 705 33.10 59.27 2.74
C PHE A 705 33.15 60.54 3.60
N ASP A 706 33.55 61.70 3.05
CA ASP A 706 33.53 62.98 3.77
C ASP A 706 32.08 63.33 4.22
N GLU A 707 31.90 63.58 5.51
CA GLU A 707 30.58 63.85 6.11
C GLU A 707 30.01 65.23 5.73
N LYS A 708 30.85 66.17 5.30
CA LYS A 708 30.47 67.55 4.97
C LYS A 708 30.28 67.76 3.48
N GLU A 709 31.14 67.17 2.65
CA GLU A 709 31.12 67.35 1.19
C GLU A 709 31.57 66.07 0.46
N ALA A 710 30.71 65.05 0.45
CA ALA A 710 31.01 63.80 -0.24
C ALA A 710 31.13 63.99 -1.76
N ASP A 711 32.27 63.61 -2.35
CA ASP A 711 32.53 63.66 -3.80
C ASP A 711 32.98 62.29 -4.35
N GLY A 712 32.10 61.66 -5.14
CA GLY A 712 32.37 60.37 -5.77
C GLY A 712 33.11 60.43 -7.10
N LYS A 713 33.34 61.61 -7.69
CA LYS A 713 33.90 61.74 -9.06
C LYS A 713 35.28 61.10 -9.22
N ARG A 714 36.11 61.17 -8.18
CA ARG A 714 37.45 60.58 -8.21
C ARG A 714 37.41 59.06 -8.24
N ILE A 715 36.61 58.43 -7.39
CA ILE A 715 36.43 56.98 -7.41
C ILE A 715 35.71 56.52 -8.68
N ALA A 716 34.73 57.28 -9.17
CA ALA A 716 34.09 57.02 -10.46
C ALA A 716 35.10 57.00 -11.62
N THR A 717 35.99 57.99 -11.68
CA THR A 717 37.08 58.05 -12.67
C THR A 717 38.07 56.91 -12.47
N PHE A 718 38.38 56.56 -11.22
CA PHE A 718 39.27 55.47 -10.88
C PHE A 718 38.73 54.13 -11.38
N ILE A 719 37.45 53.82 -11.13
CA ILE A 719 36.78 52.61 -11.61
C ILE A 719 36.89 52.49 -13.13
N VAL A 720 36.47 53.52 -13.87
CA VAL A 720 36.49 53.52 -15.35
C VAL A 720 37.92 53.39 -15.91
N ARG A 721 38.93 53.90 -15.20
CA ARG A 721 40.34 53.81 -15.63
C ARG A 721 40.94 52.44 -15.35
N THR A 722 40.47 51.75 -14.32
CA THR A 722 41.16 50.57 -13.76
C THR A 722 40.42 49.26 -13.96
N GLY A 723 39.14 49.26 -14.26
CA GLY A 723 38.40 48.02 -14.47
C GLY A 723 38.54 47.45 -15.89
N ASP A 724 38.10 46.20 -16.04
CA ASP A 724 38.19 45.40 -17.27
C ASP A 724 36.81 45.13 -17.94
N ASN A 725 35.72 45.64 -17.37
CA ASN A 725 34.35 45.54 -17.87
C ASN A 725 33.66 46.92 -17.95
N PRO A 726 33.75 47.59 -19.13
CA PRO A 726 33.26 48.95 -19.32
C PRO A 726 31.78 49.15 -18.98
N ARG A 727 30.93 48.12 -19.14
CA ARG A 727 29.50 48.24 -18.84
C ARG A 727 29.24 48.29 -17.33
N THR A 728 29.94 47.47 -16.55
CA THR A 728 29.83 47.47 -15.09
C THR A 728 30.43 48.75 -14.51
N GLU A 729 31.59 49.17 -15.01
CA GLU A 729 32.27 50.38 -14.56
C GLU A 729 31.46 51.64 -14.76
N VAL A 730 30.85 51.80 -15.94
CA VAL A 730 30.00 52.97 -16.22
C VAL A 730 28.83 53.02 -15.25
N VAL A 731 28.18 51.88 -14.98
CA VAL A 731 27.04 51.80 -14.04
C VAL A 731 27.46 52.19 -12.61
N LEU A 732 28.60 51.70 -12.13
CA LEU A 732 29.13 52.05 -10.80
C LEU A 732 29.57 53.53 -10.73
N ALA A 733 30.23 54.02 -11.79
CA ALA A 733 30.70 55.40 -11.88
C ALA A 733 29.54 56.41 -11.92
N GLU A 734 28.48 56.13 -12.69
CA GLU A 734 27.27 56.94 -12.72
C GLU A 734 26.58 56.97 -11.36
N ALA A 735 26.48 55.82 -10.69
CA ALA A 735 25.87 55.71 -9.37
C ALA A 735 26.57 56.58 -8.30
N LEU A 736 27.90 56.76 -8.41
CA LEU A 736 28.69 57.58 -7.48
C LEU A 736 28.55 59.09 -7.68
N VAL A 737 28.12 59.53 -8.86
CA VAL A 737 28.01 60.96 -9.22
C VAL A 737 26.56 61.46 -9.09
N GLU A 738 25.61 60.55 -8.83
CA GLU A 738 24.19 60.85 -8.75
C GLU A 738 23.73 61.24 -7.33
N PRO A 739 23.21 62.45 -7.10
CA PRO A 739 22.86 62.93 -5.74
C PRO A 739 21.74 62.17 -5.02
N GLN A 740 20.94 61.39 -5.76
CA GLN A 740 19.79 60.65 -5.23
C GLN A 740 20.14 59.23 -4.77
N LEU A 741 21.38 58.76 -5.02
CA LEU A 741 21.81 57.38 -4.78
C LEU A 741 22.72 57.28 -3.54
N CYS A 742 22.30 57.91 -2.44
CA CYS A 742 23.11 58.13 -1.24
C CYS A 742 23.10 56.97 -0.22
N TYR A 743 23.00 55.72 -0.65
CA TYR A 743 23.18 54.58 0.26
C TYR A 743 24.67 54.36 0.55
N SER A 744 25.08 54.37 1.82
CA SER A 744 26.50 54.26 2.19
C SER A 744 27.14 52.95 1.75
N GLY A 745 26.37 51.87 1.66
CA GLY A 745 26.85 50.59 1.16
C GLY A 745 27.19 50.60 -0.34
N MET A 746 26.50 51.44 -1.14
CA MET A 746 26.84 51.61 -2.56
C MET A 746 28.19 52.30 -2.75
N LYS A 747 28.47 53.31 -1.92
CA LYS A 747 29.78 53.98 -1.89
C LYS A 747 30.89 52.98 -1.55
N PHE A 748 30.64 52.14 -0.55
CA PHE A 748 31.58 51.11 -0.11
C PHE A 748 31.83 50.06 -1.20
N LEU A 749 30.76 49.55 -1.83
CA LEU A 749 30.87 48.62 -2.96
C LEU A 749 31.69 49.19 -4.12
N ALA A 750 31.43 50.43 -4.50
CA ALA A 750 32.13 51.06 -5.61
C ALA A 750 33.61 51.34 -5.28
N ALA A 751 33.94 51.72 -4.04
CA ALA A 751 35.32 51.89 -3.59
C ALA A 751 36.09 50.55 -3.54
N ALA A 752 35.43 49.46 -3.14
CA ALA A 752 36.01 48.14 -3.03
C ALA A 752 36.16 47.42 -4.38
N TYR A 753 35.21 47.62 -5.31
CA TYR A 753 35.19 46.97 -6.63
C TYR A 753 36.55 46.94 -7.36
N PRO A 754 37.25 48.07 -7.58
CA PRO A 754 38.48 48.07 -8.37
C PRO A 754 39.65 47.34 -7.68
N LEU A 755 39.55 47.04 -6.38
CA LEU A 755 40.57 46.25 -5.66
C LEU A 755 40.57 44.77 -6.09
N PHE A 756 39.41 44.24 -6.48
CA PHE A 756 39.24 42.80 -6.69
C PHE A 756 39.07 42.40 -8.17
N VAL A 757 38.81 43.37 -9.05
CA VAL A 757 38.58 43.10 -10.48
C VAL A 757 39.87 42.75 -11.22
N LYS A 758 41.04 43.17 -10.73
CA LYS A 758 42.34 42.96 -11.38
C LYS A 758 43.08 41.66 -11.02
N HIS A 759 42.54 40.83 -10.13
CA HIS A 759 43.26 39.68 -9.56
C HIS A 759 42.64 38.30 -9.85
N HIS A 760 41.81 38.19 -10.89
CA HIS A 760 41.30 36.90 -11.39
C HIS A 760 41.76 36.57 -12.80
#